data_AF-A0A1E3YKB2-F1
#
_entry.id   AF-A0A1E3YKB2-F1
#
_cell.length_a   1.000
_cell.length_b   1.000
_cell.length_c   1.000
_cell.angle_alpha   90.00
_cell.angle_beta   90.00
_cell.angle_gamma   90.00
#
_symmetry.space_group_name_H-M   'P 1'
#
loop_
_entity.id
_entity.type
_entity.pdbx_description
1 polymer ?
#
loop_
_entity_poly.entity_id
_entity_poly.type
_entity_poly.pdbx_seq_one_letter_code
_entity_poly.pdbx_strand_id
1 'polypeptide(L)'
;MPVSGSPRPARPLRIVHVAGTASGAYWAYEQIRELRARGHDATAVIADGPGTLGPLLAADGIPYETADFDIFARNPLRAATRVLAFARLLRRLRPDVVHYHLFGSIILGRIAAWLADVPVRVSMIPGPYYLEAPGLQDLDARTARLDTKVVASCERTRDLYEAHGVPRAHVDLIYYGQDVRRLDPDRADGARVRRELGIDPDRPVVGDVAYFYPPQDDGPFTPPFLVGRAVKGHEVLLRAVPLVLADVPDALFLLVGEGWGPGGPEYRQELEALARSLGVAHAVRFTGVRSDIPDTLAAFDVSVQCSLNENLGGSIESLMMARPFIASAVGGLVDAVVHERTGLLVSPDDAPALARAIVRLLRDRPLARRLATEGRARALALFTLERAVDDLEALYTREVGRRRAHGYMPWRSAWRAIGLPFLGWQVMKPMRQAMAAHRRRAGLLATAGRTPRFPRLAHLWRVVRGRDLRIWGPRTTTDVWQSPHAAIGRPSRIVQMAGIVDNGDWLVAICRNLRAGGADVAAIIGAPEGAVAAGLRDAGVPYQSLSLSFSPGLGRISRLAVYAVRTPWAVFRLARLFRRERVDVVHTHVFNTILIGRLAAWIARVPCRVSMVPGPLHLEAPLTAWADRMTWWMDHHVIAGCQWTEDRYRALGMTAPRLARVPYGADGARFDPSRADGQRVRRALDIDAGTPLVGLVAYFYPPRHDWQAPPAIRGRGVKGHEDFITAARLVLDRYPDARFVVAGGGWGQAGERYRDALMARCREDGLGDAILFIGRRDDVPDVLTALDVAVQCSLTENYGGTIEALLMERPTVATRVGGMPETVRHGETGLLVPPRDPEALAAAIVALLDDPARARAMAIAGRDLMRQRFLLSGTADGIAEIYARHFAAAPPAAGTPDDGRVPAVHPGTES
;
A
#
# COMPACT_ATOMS: atom_id res chain seq x y z
N MET A 1 2.22 39.05 40.21
CA MET A 1 3.10 38.05 40.87
C MET A 1 3.41 36.96 39.85
N PRO A 2 4.62 36.87 39.29
CA PRO A 2 4.94 35.82 38.32
C PRO A 2 5.09 34.48 39.05
N VAL A 3 4.26 33.50 38.69
CA VAL A 3 4.39 32.13 39.19
C VAL A 3 5.65 31.52 38.59
N SER A 4 6.49 31.03 39.49
CA SER A 4 7.82 30.49 39.24
C SER A 4 7.80 29.17 38.43
N GLY A 5 8.73 29.07 37.47
CA GLY A 5 9.55 27.88 37.32
C GLY A 5 9.14 26.83 36.29
N SER A 6 8.91 27.20 35.03
CA SER A 6 9.18 26.28 33.91
C SER A 6 10.66 26.43 33.50
N PRO A 7 11.39 25.32 33.25
CA PRO A 7 12.79 25.40 32.86
C PRO A 7 12.87 26.04 31.47
N ARG A 8 13.35 27.29 31.40
CA ARG A 8 13.70 27.93 30.13
C ARG A 8 14.68 27.01 29.37
N PRO A 9 14.46 26.73 28.08
CA PRO A 9 15.40 25.94 27.30
C PRO A 9 16.77 26.62 27.31
N ALA A 10 17.83 25.84 27.55
CA ALA A 10 19.21 26.32 27.66
C ALA A 10 19.75 27.02 26.39
N ARG A 11 19.00 26.97 25.27
CA ARG A 11 19.26 27.69 24.01
C ARG A 11 17.95 28.00 23.27
N PRO A 12 17.88 29.06 22.47
CA PRO A 12 16.82 29.27 21.47
C PRO A 12 16.61 28.04 20.58
N LEU A 13 15.35 27.65 20.37
CA LEU A 13 14.95 26.60 19.44
C LEU A 13 14.68 27.19 18.06
N ARG A 14 15.02 26.44 17.01
CA ARG A 14 14.55 26.71 15.64
C ARG A 14 13.25 25.98 15.39
N ILE A 15 12.15 26.72 15.26
CA ILE A 15 10.80 26.17 15.20
C ILE A 15 10.17 26.52 13.86
N VAL A 16 9.68 25.52 13.13
CA VAL A 16 8.94 25.73 11.88
C VAL A 16 7.47 25.40 12.11
N HIS A 17 6.60 26.42 12.09
CA HIS A 17 5.15 26.24 12.10
C HIS A 17 4.63 26.12 10.67
N VAL A 18 3.80 25.12 10.39
CA VAL A 18 3.30 24.81 9.07
C VAL A 18 1.79 24.94 9.07
N ALA A 19 1.24 25.89 8.34
CA ALA A 19 -0.19 26.07 8.16
C ALA A 19 -0.60 25.60 6.75
N GLY A 20 -1.55 24.66 6.68
CA GLY A 20 -2.09 24.16 5.41
C GLY A 20 -2.99 25.15 4.64
N THR A 21 -2.92 26.45 4.96
CA THR A 21 -3.69 27.54 4.34
C THR A 21 -2.85 28.82 4.37
N ALA A 22 -3.09 29.74 3.44
CA ALA A 22 -2.60 31.12 3.52
C ALA A 22 -3.66 32.12 3.99
N SER A 23 -4.91 31.68 4.17
CA SER A 23 -6.02 32.49 4.68
C SER A 23 -6.65 31.81 5.90
N GLY A 24 -6.90 32.59 6.95
CA GLY A 24 -7.30 32.05 8.26
C GLY A 24 -6.08 31.63 9.10
N ALA A 25 -6.28 30.73 10.07
CA ALA A 25 -5.22 30.25 10.97
C ALA A 25 -4.50 31.34 11.79
N TYR A 26 -5.23 32.39 12.18
CA TYR A 26 -4.72 33.51 12.97
C TYR A 26 -4.03 33.07 14.28
N TRP A 27 -4.60 32.05 14.95
CA TRP A 27 -4.03 31.44 16.15
C TRP A 27 -2.60 30.93 15.95
N ALA A 28 -2.26 30.40 14.77
CA ALA A 28 -0.92 29.87 14.49
C ALA A 28 0.07 31.02 14.32
N TYR A 29 -0.35 32.12 13.70
CA TYR A 29 0.45 33.35 13.64
C TYR A 29 0.73 33.91 15.04
N GLU A 30 -0.27 33.99 15.91
CA GLU A 30 -0.10 34.51 17.27
C GLU A 30 0.87 33.66 18.10
N GLN A 31 0.80 32.34 17.98
CA GLN A 31 1.77 31.43 18.60
C GLN A 31 3.20 31.69 18.11
N ILE A 32 3.40 31.88 16.79
CA ILE A 32 4.73 32.16 16.23
C ILE A 32 5.27 33.49 16.74
N ARG A 33 4.43 34.53 16.76
CA ARG A 33 4.79 35.87 17.27
C ARG A 33 5.23 35.80 18.73
N GLU A 34 4.46 35.12 19.57
CA GLU A 34 4.77 34.97 20.99
C GLU A 34 6.02 34.11 21.23
N LEU A 35 6.23 33.03 20.47
CA LEU A 35 7.47 32.24 20.50
C LEU A 35 8.71 33.08 20.12
N ARG A 36 8.60 33.98 19.12
CA ARG A 36 9.68 34.91 18.75
C ARG A 36 9.93 35.95 19.82
N ALA A 37 8.89 36.50 20.43
CA ALA A 37 9.00 37.44 21.55
C ALA A 37 9.75 36.84 22.75
N ARG A 38 9.66 35.51 22.92
CA ARG A 38 10.39 34.74 23.93
C ARG A 38 11.82 34.33 23.52
N GLY A 39 12.27 34.76 22.33
CA GLY A 39 13.64 34.59 21.86
C GLY A 39 13.89 33.32 21.04
N HIS A 40 12.86 32.59 20.60
CA HIS A 40 13.03 31.48 19.65
C HIS A 40 13.15 31.96 18.20
N ASP A 41 13.84 31.17 17.38
CA ASP A 41 13.88 31.37 15.93
C ASP A 41 12.71 30.62 15.28
N ALA A 42 11.54 31.27 15.25
CA ALA A 42 10.34 30.69 14.66
C ALA A 42 10.08 31.21 13.24
N THR A 43 9.85 30.27 12.31
CA THR A 43 9.57 30.50 10.87
C THR A 43 8.22 29.87 10.51
N ALA A 44 7.46 30.51 9.61
CA ALA A 44 6.21 29.97 9.10
C ALA A 44 6.38 29.26 7.74
N VAL A 45 5.54 28.27 7.45
CA VAL A 45 5.34 27.72 6.11
C VAL A 45 3.84 27.70 5.82
N ILE A 46 3.41 28.39 4.76
CA ILE A 46 1.99 28.55 4.40
C ILE A 46 1.67 27.95 3.01
N ALA A 47 0.40 27.69 2.74
CA ALA A 47 -0.04 27.06 1.48
C ALA A 47 -0.19 28.05 0.32
N ASP A 48 0.32 27.70 -0.87
CA ASP A 48 -0.10 28.25 -2.17
C ASP A 48 -0.11 29.80 -2.33
N GLY A 49 0.78 30.53 -1.66
CA GLY A 49 0.97 31.99 -1.83
C GLY A 49 0.89 32.79 -0.52
N PRO A 50 0.93 34.13 -0.56
CA PRO A 50 0.94 34.96 0.65
C PRO A 50 -0.43 35.00 1.36
N GLY A 51 -1.56 34.96 0.64
CA GLY A 51 -2.90 35.05 1.23
C GLY A 51 -3.06 36.21 2.23
N THR A 52 -3.85 36.03 3.28
CA THR A 52 -3.99 37.02 4.36
C THR A 52 -2.92 36.89 5.45
N LEU A 53 -2.30 35.72 5.60
CA LEU A 53 -1.25 35.48 6.60
C LEU A 53 0.10 36.09 6.22
N GLY A 54 0.49 36.05 4.95
CA GLY A 54 1.77 36.55 4.45
C GLY A 54 2.04 38.01 4.81
N PRO A 55 1.09 38.94 4.55
CA PRO A 55 1.21 40.33 4.97
C PRO A 55 1.35 40.50 6.49
N LEU A 56 0.61 39.73 7.29
CA LEU A 56 0.69 39.77 8.76
C LEU A 56 2.05 39.29 9.26
N LEU A 57 2.55 38.18 8.70
CA LEU A 57 3.87 37.64 9.01
C LEU A 57 4.97 38.64 8.63
N ALA A 58 4.87 39.27 7.47
CA ALA A 58 5.83 40.28 7.01
C ALA A 58 5.83 41.54 7.89
N ALA A 59 4.64 42.02 8.31
CA ALA A 59 4.50 43.20 9.16
C ALA A 59 5.23 43.03 10.51
N ASP A 60 5.23 41.82 11.07
CA ASP A 60 5.90 41.50 12.32
C ASP A 60 7.34 40.97 12.14
N GLY A 61 7.88 41.03 10.92
CA GLY A 61 9.23 40.54 10.61
C GLY A 61 9.41 39.03 10.83
N ILE A 62 8.33 38.25 10.67
CA ILE A 62 8.32 36.81 10.79
C ILE A 62 8.66 36.18 9.43
N PRO A 63 9.77 35.44 9.31
CA PRO A 63 10.13 34.80 8.05
C PRO A 63 9.10 33.72 7.70
N TYR A 64 8.77 33.62 6.40
CA TYR A 64 7.89 32.57 5.92
C TYR A 64 8.27 32.05 4.54
N GLU A 65 7.88 30.80 4.28
CA GLU A 65 8.06 30.10 3.01
C GLU A 65 6.71 29.56 2.54
N THR A 66 6.60 29.20 1.25
CA THR A 66 5.38 28.59 0.70
C THR A 66 5.61 27.14 0.31
N ALA A 67 4.57 26.31 0.44
CA ALA A 67 4.58 24.92 0.00
C ALA A 67 3.18 24.46 -0.42
N ASP A 68 3.13 23.48 -1.33
CA ASP A 68 1.90 22.88 -1.83
C ASP A 68 1.54 21.65 -0.97
N PHE A 69 0.41 21.75 -0.25
CA PHE A 69 -0.10 20.74 0.67
C PHE A 69 -1.30 19.95 0.14
N ASP A 70 -1.56 19.99 -1.17
CA ASP A 70 -2.64 19.20 -1.77
C ASP A 70 -2.30 17.70 -1.71
N ILE A 71 -2.99 17.00 -0.81
CA ILE A 71 -2.89 15.54 -0.60
C ILE A 71 -3.84 14.75 -1.52
N PHE A 72 -4.75 15.42 -2.23
CA PHE A 72 -5.78 14.82 -3.08
C PHE A 72 -5.42 14.81 -4.57
N ALA A 73 -4.19 15.23 -4.92
CA ALA A 73 -3.69 15.13 -6.28
C ALA A 73 -3.97 13.75 -6.89
N ARG A 74 -4.63 13.76 -8.04
CA ARG A 74 -5.00 12.56 -8.80
C ARG A 74 -3.78 11.75 -9.29
N ASN A 75 -2.57 12.33 -9.23
CA ASN A 75 -1.32 11.71 -9.66
C ASN A 75 -0.37 11.43 -8.46
N PRO A 76 -0.09 10.14 -8.13
CA PRO A 76 0.77 9.77 -7.01
C PRO A 76 2.24 10.23 -7.17
N LEU A 77 2.71 10.44 -8.40
CA LEU A 77 4.05 10.98 -8.65
C LEU A 77 4.14 12.45 -8.22
N ARG A 78 3.07 13.23 -8.44
CA ARG A 78 3.01 14.64 -8.00
C ARG A 78 2.96 14.77 -6.47
N ALA A 79 2.22 13.88 -5.80
CA ALA A 79 2.23 13.82 -4.34
C ALA A 79 3.63 13.49 -3.80
N ALA A 80 4.36 12.56 -4.43
CA ALA A 80 5.74 12.24 -4.05
C ALA A 80 6.70 13.41 -4.28
N THR A 81 6.57 14.15 -5.39
CA THR A 81 7.42 15.33 -5.64
C THR A 81 7.17 16.44 -4.61
N ARG A 82 5.92 16.65 -4.17
CA ARG A 82 5.59 17.62 -3.10
C ARG A 82 6.22 17.23 -1.77
N VAL A 83 6.11 15.96 -1.38
CA VAL A 83 6.78 15.42 -0.17
C VAL A 83 8.30 15.63 -0.24
N LEU A 84 8.92 15.35 -1.38
CA LEU A 84 10.36 15.54 -1.56
C LEU A 84 10.77 17.01 -1.56
N ALA A 85 9.97 17.89 -2.19
CA ALA A 85 10.19 19.32 -2.17
C ALA A 85 10.11 19.87 -0.74
N PHE A 86 9.09 19.48 0.02
CA PHE A 86 8.95 19.91 1.41
C PHE A 86 10.06 19.33 2.31
N ALA A 87 10.47 18.08 2.09
CA ALA A 87 11.61 17.50 2.80
C ALA A 87 12.93 18.25 2.49
N ARG A 88 13.13 18.76 1.26
CA ARG A 88 14.28 19.61 0.93
C ARG A 88 14.21 20.96 1.65
N LEU A 89 13.04 21.58 1.70
CA LEU A 89 12.82 22.82 2.44
C LEU A 89 13.17 22.65 3.93
N LEU A 90 12.66 21.59 4.57
CA LEU A 90 12.97 21.29 5.97
C LEU A 90 14.46 20.99 6.20
N ARG A 91 15.18 20.43 5.21
CA ARG A 91 16.65 20.27 5.30
C ARG A 91 17.41 21.58 5.15
N ARG A 92 16.87 22.56 4.40
CA ARG A 92 17.44 23.90 4.28
C ARG A 92 17.28 24.67 5.59
N LEU A 93 16.07 24.66 6.15
CA LEU A 93 15.74 25.40 7.38
C LEU A 93 16.36 24.78 8.65
N ARG A 94 16.60 23.46 8.63
CA ARG A 94 17.15 22.68 9.77
C ARG A 94 16.45 22.93 11.13
N PRO A 95 15.11 22.90 11.22
CA PRO A 95 14.41 23.07 12.48
C PRO A 95 14.84 22.06 13.56
N ASP A 96 14.84 22.51 14.81
CA ASP A 96 14.81 21.64 15.98
C ASP A 96 13.41 21.02 16.13
N VAL A 97 12.37 21.81 15.86
CA VAL A 97 10.95 21.45 15.95
C VAL A 97 10.22 21.84 14.67
N VAL A 98 9.41 20.94 14.13
CA VAL A 98 8.39 21.29 13.14
C VAL A 98 7.00 20.99 13.70
N HIS A 99 6.09 21.96 13.62
CA HIS A 99 4.73 21.90 14.14
C HIS A 99 3.72 22.15 13.01
N TYR A 100 2.91 21.14 12.66
CA TYR A 100 1.93 21.23 11.59
C TYR A 100 0.51 21.49 12.10
N HIS A 101 -0.22 22.33 11.36
CA HIS A 101 -1.60 22.73 11.57
C HIS A 101 -2.44 22.42 10.33
N LEU A 102 -3.64 21.89 10.54
CA LEU A 102 -4.60 21.48 9.50
C LEU A 102 -4.23 20.15 8.81
N PHE A 103 -5.26 19.38 8.47
CA PHE A 103 -5.13 17.99 8.04
C PHE A 103 -4.17 17.76 6.86
N GLY A 104 -4.29 18.57 5.78
CA GLY A 104 -3.46 18.41 4.59
C GLY A 104 -1.96 18.57 4.88
N SER A 105 -1.60 19.61 5.64
CA SER A 105 -0.22 19.88 6.01
C SER A 105 0.32 18.84 7.00
N ILE A 106 -0.53 18.32 7.90
CA ILE A 106 -0.15 17.28 8.87
C ILE A 106 0.25 16.01 8.14
N ILE A 107 -0.57 15.50 7.22
CA ILE A 107 -0.28 14.25 6.51
C ILE A 107 0.98 14.36 5.66
N LEU A 108 1.10 15.43 4.86
CA LEU A 108 2.28 15.63 4.01
C LEU A 108 3.53 15.93 4.85
N GLY A 109 3.37 16.78 5.86
CA GLY A 109 4.45 17.25 6.73
C GLY A 109 5.04 16.17 7.62
N ARG A 110 4.22 15.28 8.18
CA ARG A 110 4.67 14.09 8.91
C ARG A 110 5.65 13.27 8.08
N ILE A 111 5.29 13.00 6.81
CA ILE A 111 6.10 12.20 5.89
C ILE A 111 7.37 12.97 5.50
N ALA A 112 7.24 14.24 5.12
CA ALA A 112 8.36 15.08 4.68
C ALA A 112 9.39 15.29 5.78
N ALA A 113 8.96 15.56 7.01
CA ALA A 113 9.85 15.77 8.14
C ALA A 113 10.47 14.46 8.65
N TRP A 114 9.73 13.35 8.59
CA TRP A 114 10.30 12.04 8.86
C TRP A 114 11.38 11.69 7.83
N LEU A 115 11.17 12.00 6.55
CA LEU A 115 12.21 11.86 5.52
C LEU A 115 13.38 12.82 5.71
N ALA A 116 13.11 14.06 6.13
CA ALA A 116 14.14 15.06 6.40
C ALA A 116 14.93 14.77 7.69
N ASP A 117 14.46 13.86 8.54
CA ASP A 117 15.03 13.55 9.86
C ASP A 117 14.99 14.75 10.83
N VAL A 118 13.89 15.50 10.79
CA VAL A 118 13.64 16.60 11.75
C VAL A 118 13.54 16.00 13.17
N PRO A 119 14.26 16.53 14.18
CA PRO A 119 14.35 15.91 15.51
C PRO A 119 13.01 15.75 16.22
N VAL A 120 12.25 16.84 16.30
CA VAL A 120 10.93 16.89 16.94
C VAL A 120 9.87 17.27 15.91
N ARG A 121 8.83 16.43 15.81
CA ARG A 121 7.73 16.57 14.85
C ARG A 121 6.43 16.54 15.64
N VAL A 122 5.63 17.60 15.52
CA VAL A 122 4.42 17.81 16.30
C VAL A 122 3.28 18.13 15.34
N SER A 123 2.12 17.51 15.53
CA SER A 123 0.91 17.86 14.78
C SER A 123 -0.20 18.29 15.72
N MET A 124 -0.96 19.32 15.34
CA MET A 124 -2.14 19.77 16.05
C MET A 124 -3.31 19.93 15.08
N ILE A 125 -4.38 19.16 15.28
CA ILE A 125 -5.60 19.30 14.49
C ILE A 125 -6.49 20.35 15.18
N PRO A 126 -7.00 21.36 14.44
CA PRO A 126 -7.73 22.46 15.04
C PRO A 126 -9.13 22.13 15.56
N GLY A 127 -9.63 20.91 15.36
CA GLY A 127 -10.91 20.45 15.91
C GLY A 127 -11.27 19.01 15.55
N PRO A 128 -12.39 18.50 16.06
CA PRO A 128 -12.76 17.09 15.93
C PRO A 128 -13.23 16.70 14.53
N TYR A 129 -13.62 17.66 13.67
CA TYR A 129 -14.16 17.43 12.33
C TYR A 129 -13.45 16.31 11.55
N TYR A 130 -12.13 16.39 11.40
CA TYR A 130 -11.36 15.40 10.62
C TYR A 130 -11.25 14.04 11.30
N LEU A 131 -11.33 14.01 12.63
CA LEU A 131 -11.29 12.79 13.43
C LEU A 131 -12.67 12.12 13.56
N GLU A 132 -13.74 12.83 13.19
CA GLU A 132 -15.11 12.29 13.09
C GLU A 132 -15.55 12.06 11.65
N ALA A 133 -14.73 12.51 10.69
CA ALA A 133 -14.87 12.26 9.26
C ALA A 133 -14.37 10.84 8.89
N PRO A 134 -15.25 9.96 8.38
CA PRO A 134 -14.90 8.60 8.02
C PRO A 134 -13.69 8.55 7.09
N GLY A 135 -12.70 7.72 7.44
CA GLY A 135 -11.46 7.54 6.67
C GLY A 135 -10.39 8.60 6.89
N LEU A 136 -10.73 9.86 7.20
CA LEU A 136 -9.73 10.85 7.60
C LEU A 136 -9.20 10.57 9.01
N GLN A 137 -10.09 10.17 9.92
CA GLN A 137 -9.73 9.75 11.28
C GLN A 137 -8.72 8.59 11.32
N ASP A 138 -8.98 7.56 10.51
CA ASP A 138 -8.12 6.38 10.36
C ASP A 138 -6.77 6.74 9.70
N LEU A 139 -6.80 7.70 8.78
CA LEU A 139 -5.62 8.18 8.09
C LEU A 139 -4.72 8.90 9.09
N ASP A 140 -5.26 9.87 9.82
CA ASP A 140 -4.48 10.64 10.78
C ASP A 140 -3.88 9.76 11.89
N ALA A 141 -4.70 8.90 12.51
CA ALA A 141 -4.26 8.03 13.59
C ALA A 141 -3.13 7.08 13.17
N ARG A 142 -3.17 6.55 11.94
CA ARG A 142 -2.12 5.65 11.42
C ARG A 142 -0.82 6.38 11.11
N THR A 143 -0.88 7.65 10.73
CA THR A 143 0.30 8.47 10.47
C THR A 143 0.84 9.17 11.72
N ALA A 144 0.07 9.26 12.81
CA ALA A 144 0.47 9.89 14.08
C ALA A 144 1.80 9.34 14.66
N ARG A 145 2.12 8.07 14.40
CA ARG A 145 3.41 7.46 14.81
C ARG A 145 4.65 8.06 14.14
N LEU A 146 4.47 8.81 13.06
CA LEU A 146 5.55 9.54 12.41
C LEU A 146 5.95 10.77 13.21
N ASP A 147 5.01 11.35 13.94
CA ASP A 147 5.30 12.43 14.87
C ASP A 147 6.02 11.93 16.11
N THR A 148 6.73 12.86 16.73
CA THR A 148 7.22 12.67 18.09
C THR A 148 6.08 12.74 19.08
N LYS A 149 5.15 13.69 18.90
CA LYS A 149 3.94 13.86 19.70
C LYS A 149 2.80 14.42 18.84
N VAL A 150 1.58 14.06 19.21
CA VAL A 150 0.36 14.70 18.68
C VAL A 150 -0.22 15.59 19.77
N VAL A 151 -0.69 16.77 19.38
CA VAL A 151 -1.40 17.69 20.25
C VAL A 151 -2.89 17.59 19.96
N ALA A 152 -3.65 17.14 20.95
CA ALA A 152 -5.09 17.26 20.99
C ALA A 152 -5.44 18.69 21.43
N SER A 153 -6.37 19.32 20.72
CA SER A 153 -6.78 20.71 20.95
C SER A 153 -8.00 20.84 21.87
N CYS A 154 -8.63 19.71 22.21
CA CYS A 154 -9.62 19.54 23.28
C CYS A 154 -9.73 18.08 23.72
N GLU A 155 -10.42 17.81 24.81
CA GLU A 155 -10.68 16.47 25.35
C GLU A 155 -11.32 15.54 24.32
N ARG A 156 -12.31 16.03 23.58
CA ARG A 156 -12.94 15.25 22.50
C ARG A 156 -11.94 14.77 21.46
N THR A 157 -11.02 15.63 21.02
CA THR A 157 -9.97 15.22 20.06
C THR A 157 -9.00 14.20 20.67
N ARG A 158 -8.69 14.31 21.97
CA ARG A 158 -7.84 13.36 22.69
C ARG A 158 -8.49 11.98 22.75
N ASP A 159 -9.77 11.94 23.12
CA ASP A 159 -10.56 10.70 23.19
C ASP A 159 -10.70 10.05 21.81
N LEU A 160 -10.90 10.85 20.75
CA LEU A 160 -10.97 10.33 19.38
C LEU A 160 -9.63 9.71 18.94
N TYR A 161 -8.49 10.31 19.29
CA TYR A 161 -7.18 9.71 19.02
C TYR A 161 -7.00 8.38 19.74
N GLU A 162 -7.39 8.30 21.01
CA GLU A 162 -7.33 7.07 21.81
C GLU A 162 -8.26 5.98 21.24
N ALA A 163 -9.50 6.34 20.89
CA ALA A 163 -10.46 5.46 20.23
C ALA A 163 -9.96 4.95 18.87
N HIS A 164 -9.08 5.70 18.20
CA HIS A 164 -8.43 5.31 16.95
C HIS A 164 -7.05 4.67 17.11
N GLY A 165 -6.67 4.30 18.34
CA GLY A 165 -5.50 3.48 18.64
C GLY A 165 -4.18 4.26 18.71
N VAL A 166 -4.23 5.59 18.84
CA VAL A 166 -3.05 6.38 19.21
C VAL A 166 -2.90 6.31 20.74
N PRO A 167 -1.78 5.82 21.28
CA PRO A 167 -1.62 5.69 22.73
C PRO A 167 -1.76 7.04 23.42
N ARG A 168 -2.48 7.09 24.56
CA ARG A 168 -2.67 8.33 25.33
C ARG A 168 -1.36 9.02 25.70
N ALA A 169 -0.30 8.25 25.98
CA ALA A 169 1.05 8.79 26.23
C ALA A 169 1.68 9.54 25.03
N HIS A 170 1.18 9.31 23.81
CA HIS A 170 1.61 9.95 22.56
C HIS A 170 0.81 11.22 22.24
N VAL A 171 -0.29 11.48 22.98
CA VAL A 171 -1.20 12.60 22.76
C VAL A 171 -1.13 13.54 23.96
N ASP A 172 -0.57 14.73 23.75
CA ASP A 172 -0.59 15.81 24.75
C ASP A 172 -1.85 16.68 24.51
N LEU A 173 -2.51 17.15 25.58
CA LEU A 173 -3.63 18.08 25.49
C LEU A 173 -3.09 19.50 25.65
N ILE A 174 -3.22 20.32 24.61
CA ILE A 174 -2.85 21.74 24.65
C ILE A 174 -3.95 22.52 23.93
N TYR A 175 -4.60 23.42 24.64
CA TYR A 175 -5.67 24.24 24.08
C TYR A 175 -5.13 25.35 23.17
N TYR A 176 -5.97 25.84 22.26
CA TYR A 176 -5.70 27.13 21.63
C TYR A 176 -5.88 28.25 22.65
N GLY A 177 -5.03 29.26 22.52
CA GLY A 177 -5.07 30.44 23.35
C GLY A 177 -5.39 31.70 22.55
N GLN A 178 -6.07 32.65 23.17
CA GLN A 178 -6.35 33.97 22.63
C GLN A 178 -5.48 35.03 23.32
N ASP A 179 -5.09 36.07 22.59
CA ASP A 179 -4.33 37.19 23.14
C ASP A 179 -5.21 38.08 24.03
N VAL A 180 -5.03 37.95 25.35
CA VAL A 180 -5.80 38.70 26.35
C VAL A 180 -5.61 40.22 26.26
N ARG A 181 -4.53 40.69 25.62
CA ARG A 181 -4.28 42.14 25.43
C ARG A 181 -5.34 42.80 24.54
N ARG A 182 -6.09 42.01 23.76
CA ARG A 182 -7.13 42.47 22.84
C ARG A 182 -8.54 42.23 23.35
N LEU A 183 -8.71 41.31 24.31
CA LEU A 183 -10.00 40.87 24.82
C LEU A 183 -10.18 41.38 26.25
N ASP A 184 -10.45 42.68 26.35
CA ASP A 184 -10.67 43.36 27.61
C ASP A 184 -12.07 44.03 27.63
N PRO A 185 -13.04 43.51 28.40
CA PRO A 185 -14.37 44.09 28.51
C PRO A 185 -14.38 45.49 29.12
N ASP A 186 -13.36 45.89 29.88
CA ASP A 186 -13.30 47.23 30.47
C ASP A 186 -12.89 48.29 29.43
N ARG A 187 -12.30 47.86 28.30
CA ARG A 187 -11.87 48.73 27.19
C ARG A 187 -12.81 48.68 25.99
N ALA A 188 -13.78 47.77 25.98
CA ALA A 188 -14.66 47.57 24.84
C ALA A 188 -15.89 48.50 24.89
N ASP A 189 -16.26 49.06 23.73
CA ASP A 189 -17.42 49.97 23.58
C ASP A 189 -18.56 49.30 22.80
N GLY A 190 -19.31 48.45 23.49
CA GLY A 190 -20.53 47.84 22.94
C GLY A 190 -21.64 48.84 22.63
N ALA A 191 -21.68 49.98 23.32
CA ALA A 191 -22.68 51.02 23.10
C ALA A 191 -22.46 51.72 21.75
N ARG A 192 -21.21 51.91 21.33
CA ARG A 192 -20.87 52.38 19.97
C ARG A 192 -21.44 51.45 18.91
N VAL A 193 -21.21 50.13 19.02
CA VAL A 193 -21.73 49.16 18.05
C VAL A 193 -23.25 49.16 18.02
N ARG A 194 -23.92 49.27 19.19
CA ARG A 194 -25.39 49.42 19.25
C ARG A 194 -25.87 50.68 18.53
N ARG A 195 -25.22 51.83 18.73
CA ARG A 195 -25.55 53.09 18.03
C ARG A 195 -25.34 52.98 16.52
N GLU A 196 -24.21 52.44 16.08
CA GLU A 196 -23.89 52.23 14.65
C GLU A 196 -24.94 51.38 13.95
N LEU A 197 -25.43 50.34 14.63
CA LEU A 197 -26.45 49.44 14.09
C LEU A 197 -27.87 49.96 14.32
N GLY A 198 -28.09 51.10 15.00
CA GLY A 198 -29.43 51.58 15.34
C GLY A 198 -30.19 50.60 16.24
N ILE A 199 -29.54 50.13 17.29
CA ILE A 199 -30.09 49.26 18.32
C ILE A 199 -30.33 50.10 19.57
N ASP A 200 -31.55 50.03 20.10
CA ASP A 200 -31.90 50.70 21.36
C ASP A 200 -31.02 50.15 22.52
N PRO A 201 -30.51 51.01 23.42
CA PRO A 201 -29.63 50.60 24.52
C PRO A 201 -30.20 49.50 25.41
N ASP A 202 -31.50 49.50 25.68
CA ASP A 202 -32.17 48.58 26.59
C ASP A 202 -32.72 47.33 25.89
N ARG A 203 -32.68 47.31 24.55
CA ARG A 203 -33.15 46.17 23.76
C ARG A 203 -32.29 44.93 24.04
N PRO A 204 -32.88 43.77 24.38
CA PRO A 204 -32.12 42.54 24.58
C PRO A 204 -31.45 42.08 23.28
N VAL A 205 -30.14 41.87 23.30
CA VAL A 205 -29.37 41.44 22.12
C VAL A 205 -28.75 40.06 22.33
N VAL A 206 -29.10 39.11 21.46
CA VAL A 206 -28.47 37.80 21.37
C VAL A 206 -27.54 37.80 20.16
N GLY A 207 -26.27 37.44 20.34
CA GLY A 207 -25.27 37.50 19.28
C GLY A 207 -24.58 36.17 19.01
N ASP A 208 -24.33 35.91 17.72
CA ASP A 208 -23.52 34.77 17.24
C ASP A 208 -22.42 35.32 16.32
N VAL A 209 -21.17 34.94 16.57
CA VAL A 209 -20.01 35.34 15.76
C VAL A 209 -19.42 34.10 15.11
N ALA A 210 -19.68 33.94 13.81
CA ALA A 210 -19.15 32.83 13.05
C ALA A 210 -19.23 33.12 11.54
N TYR A 211 -18.28 32.54 10.80
CA TYR A 211 -18.45 32.42 9.35
C TYR A 211 -19.65 31.50 9.04
N PHE A 212 -20.38 31.83 7.97
CA PHE A 212 -21.51 31.03 7.50
C PHE A 212 -20.98 29.93 6.58
N TYR A 213 -20.58 28.82 7.18
CA TYR A 213 -20.20 27.61 6.46
C TYR A 213 -21.46 26.94 5.90
N PRO A 214 -21.57 26.77 4.57
CA PRO A 214 -22.75 26.18 3.96
C PRO A 214 -22.98 24.73 4.42
N PRO A 215 -24.21 24.19 4.21
CA PRO A 215 -24.51 22.79 4.45
C PRO A 215 -23.49 21.88 3.77
N GLN A 216 -23.00 20.89 4.52
CA GLN A 216 -21.95 20.01 4.00
C GLN A 216 -22.56 18.95 3.08
N ASP A 217 -22.04 18.86 1.86
CA ASP A 217 -22.45 17.82 0.92
C ASP A 217 -22.20 16.41 1.49
N ASP A 218 -23.00 15.44 1.04
CA ASP A 218 -22.65 14.03 1.23
C ASP A 218 -21.34 13.76 0.49
N GLY A 219 -20.29 13.60 1.28
CA GLY A 219 -18.94 13.43 0.80
C GLY A 219 -18.22 12.33 1.58
N PRO A 220 -17.20 11.72 0.97
CA PRO A 220 -16.41 10.67 1.64
C PRO A 220 -15.61 11.18 2.84
N PHE A 221 -15.56 12.49 3.06
CA PHE A 221 -14.79 13.16 4.11
C PHE A 221 -15.66 14.07 4.99
N THR A 222 -16.98 13.95 4.87
CA THR A 222 -17.96 14.67 5.70
C THR A 222 -18.37 13.76 6.87
N PRO A 223 -18.31 14.24 8.13
CA PRO A 223 -18.88 13.50 9.25
C PRO A 223 -20.37 13.17 8.99
N PRO A 224 -20.84 11.93 9.24
CA PRO A 224 -22.18 11.51 8.81
C PRO A 224 -23.33 12.37 9.36
N PHE A 225 -23.16 12.92 10.57
CA PHE A 225 -24.16 13.77 11.22
C PHE A 225 -24.19 15.22 10.70
N LEU A 226 -23.23 15.60 9.84
CA LEU A 226 -23.17 16.91 9.20
C LEU A 226 -23.66 16.91 7.74
N VAL A 227 -23.96 15.73 7.17
CA VAL A 227 -24.45 15.66 5.78
C VAL A 227 -25.77 16.41 5.65
N GLY A 228 -25.81 17.37 4.71
CA GLY A 228 -26.94 18.27 4.47
C GLY A 228 -27.13 19.34 5.54
N ARG A 229 -26.15 19.56 6.42
CA ARG A 229 -26.27 20.47 7.57
C ARG A 229 -25.07 21.41 7.66
N ALA A 230 -25.31 22.65 8.03
CA ALA A 230 -24.24 23.62 8.23
C ALA A 230 -23.57 23.41 9.58
N VAL A 231 -22.24 23.37 9.59
CA VAL A 231 -21.46 23.02 10.78
C VAL A 231 -21.66 24.00 11.95
N LYS A 232 -21.94 25.28 11.66
CA LYS A 232 -22.10 26.33 12.65
C LYS A 232 -23.52 26.44 13.24
N GLY A 233 -24.51 25.83 12.60
CA GLY A 233 -25.86 25.67 13.14
C GLY A 233 -26.73 26.93 13.17
N HIS A 234 -26.46 27.95 12.34
CA HIS A 234 -27.25 29.19 12.30
C HIS A 234 -28.76 28.92 12.08
N GLU A 235 -29.12 27.85 11.38
CA GLU A 235 -30.52 27.43 11.19
C GLU A 235 -31.18 27.04 12.51
N VAL A 236 -30.42 26.45 13.44
CA VAL A 236 -30.89 26.07 14.78
C VAL A 236 -31.20 27.32 15.57
N LEU A 237 -30.33 28.34 15.51
CA LEU A 237 -30.59 29.64 16.13
C LEU A 237 -31.82 30.30 15.52
N LEU A 238 -31.94 30.38 14.18
CA LEU A 238 -33.10 30.98 13.52
C LEU A 238 -34.41 30.28 13.87
N ARG A 239 -34.41 28.95 13.99
CA ARG A 239 -35.58 28.17 14.44
C ARG A 239 -35.90 28.37 15.92
N ALA A 240 -34.93 28.79 16.73
CA ALA A 240 -35.15 29.14 18.14
C ALA A 240 -35.75 30.55 18.30
N VAL A 241 -35.53 31.46 17.35
CA VAL A 241 -36.00 32.86 17.43
C VAL A 241 -37.50 32.99 17.72
N PRO A 242 -38.43 32.33 17.00
CA PRO A 242 -39.86 32.45 17.29
C PRO A 242 -40.23 32.06 18.73
N LEU A 243 -39.55 31.04 19.26
CA LEU A 243 -39.77 30.53 20.62
C LEU A 243 -39.24 31.52 21.68
N VAL A 244 -38.13 32.19 21.39
CA VAL A 244 -37.61 33.25 22.28
C VAL A 244 -38.54 34.47 22.24
N LEU A 245 -39.02 34.88 21.06
CA LEU A 245 -39.89 36.04 20.90
C LEU A 245 -41.26 35.86 21.57
N ALA A 246 -41.72 34.62 21.77
CA ALA A 246 -42.92 34.33 22.56
C ALA A 246 -42.79 34.79 24.03
N ASP A 247 -41.57 34.80 24.56
CA ASP A 247 -41.26 35.16 25.95
C ASP A 247 -40.56 36.53 26.09
N VAL A 248 -39.76 36.92 25.11
CA VAL A 248 -39.01 38.18 25.07
C VAL A 248 -39.25 38.84 23.71
N PRO A 249 -40.40 39.51 23.50
CA PRO A 249 -40.83 40.00 22.18
C PRO A 249 -39.89 41.01 21.53
N ASP A 250 -39.16 41.78 22.34
CA ASP A 250 -38.25 42.82 21.85
C ASP A 250 -36.83 42.31 21.57
N ALA A 251 -36.53 41.01 21.75
CA ALA A 251 -35.19 40.47 21.52
C ALA A 251 -34.71 40.69 20.07
N LEU A 252 -33.44 41.02 19.92
CA LEU A 252 -32.75 41.19 18.65
C LEU A 252 -31.62 40.18 18.51
N PHE A 253 -31.53 39.55 17.34
CA PHE A 253 -30.51 38.55 17.02
C PHE A 253 -29.50 39.11 16.03
N LEU A 254 -28.23 39.20 16.44
CA LEU A 254 -27.14 39.66 15.59
C LEU A 254 -26.30 38.48 15.13
N LEU A 255 -26.31 38.22 13.82
CA LEU A 255 -25.46 37.21 13.19
C LEU A 255 -24.28 37.92 12.52
N VAL A 256 -23.10 37.78 13.12
CA VAL A 256 -21.87 38.48 12.73
C VAL A 256 -20.96 37.52 11.96
N GLY A 257 -20.69 37.85 10.71
CA GLY A 257 -19.88 37.05 9.81
C GLY A 257 -20.34 37.14 8.35
N GLU A 258 -19.67 36.36 7.50
CA GLU A 258 -19.99 36.24 6.08
C GLU A 258 -19.98 34.77 5.63
N GLY A 259 -20.51 34.54 4.43
CA GLY A 259 -20.45 33.25 3.75
C GLY A 259 -19.03 32.77 3.52
N TRP A 260 -18.70 31.55 3.96
CA TRP A 260 -17.39 30.95 3.73
C TRP A 260 -17.34 30.15 2.42
N GLY A 261 -16.34 30.46 1.58
CA GLY A 261 -16.08 29.73 0.35
C GLY A 261 -17.10 29.99 -0.77
N PRO A 262 -17.02 29.25 -1.89
CA PRO A 262 -17.81 29.54 -3.10
C PRO A 262 -19.33 29.48 -2.95
N GLY A 263 -19.85 28.66 -2.01
CA GLY A 263 -21.29 28.55 -1.73
C GLY A 263 -21.75 29.34 -0.50
N GLY A 264 -20.84 30.09 0.13
CA GLY A 264 -21.15 30.89 1.30
C GLY A 264 -22.15 32.03 1.03
N PRO A 265 -22.02 32.81 -0.06
CA PRO A 265 -22.96 33.88 -0.40
C PRO A 265 -24.40 33.39 -0.58
N GLU A 266 -24.59 32.27 -1.29
CA GLU A 266 -25.91 31.66 -1.49
C GLU A 266 -26.50 31.18 -0.16
N TYR A 267 -25.68 30.52 0.67
CA TYR A 267 -26.14 30.06 1.98
C TYR A 267 -26.55 31.21 2.91
N ARG A 268 -25.88 32.36 2.85
CA ARG A 268 -26.36 33.56 3.57
C ARG A 268 -27.77 33.95 3.11
N GLN A 269 -28.04 33.94 1.81
CA GLN A 269 -29.36 34.27 1.27
C GLN A 269 -30.42 33.24 1.71
N GLU A 270 -30.04 31.96 1.82
CA GLU A 270 -30.89 30.90 2.38
C GLU A 270 -31.25 31.16 3.85
N LEU A 271 -30.29 31.61 4.67
CA LEU A 271 -30.55 31.99 6.07
C LEU A 271 -31.50 33.19 6.17
N GLU A 272 -31.32 34.21 5.33
CA GLU A 272 -32.23 35.36 5.24
C GLU A 272 -33.64 34.93 4.79
N ALA A 273 -33.73 34.01 3.82
CA ALA A 273 -34.99 33.43 3.38
C ALA A 273 -35.66 32.59 4.48
N LEU A 274 -34.88 31.81 5.24
CA LEU A 274 -35.37 31.05 6.38
C LEU A 274 -35.95 31.99 7.45
N ALA A 275 -35.25 33.06 7.81
CA ALA A 275 -35.75 34.07 8.74
C ALA A 275 -37.07 34.71 8.27
N ARG A 276 -37.21 34.99 6.96
CA ARG A 276 -38.48 35.46 6.36
C ARG A 276 -39.58 34.41 6.47
N SER A 277 -39.29 33.16 6.12
CA SER A 277 -40.28 32.06 6.18
C SER A 277 -40.78 31.75 7.58
N LEU A 278 -39.93 31.97 8.59
CA LEU A 278 -40.27 31.82 10.00
C LEU A 278 -40.98 33.06 10.58
N GLY A 279 -41.13 34.14 9.79
CA GLY A 279 -41.78 35.39 10.23
C GLY A 279 -40.92 36.27 11.15
N VAL A 280 -39.61 35.97 11.29
CA VAL A 280 -38.72 36.62 12.28
C VAL A 280 -37.66 37.52 11.67
N ALA A 281 -37.73 37.79 10.36
CA ALA A 281 -36.75 38.65 9.68
C ALA A 281 -36.61 40.05 10.32
N HIS A 282 -37.66 40.58 10.95
CA HIS A 282 -37.63 41.86 11.66
C HIS A 282 -36.79 41.84 12.96
N ALA A 283 -36.54 40.66 13.52
CA ALA A 283 -35.79 40.45 14.76
C ALA A 283 -34.37 39.91 14.52
N VAL A 284 -33.96 39.72 13.27
CA VAL A 284 -32.65 39.16 12.90
C VAL A 284 -31.88 40.16 12.04
N ARG A 285 -30.62 40.43 12.36
CA ARG A 285 -29.73 41.29 11.57
C ARG A 285 -28.43 40.57 11.24
N PHE A 286 -28.13 40.51 9.95
CA PHE A 286 -26.87 40.01 9.40
C PHE A 286 -25.90 41.19 9.22
N THR A 287 -24.86 41.29 10.03
CA THR A 287 -23.99 42.48 10.04
C THR A 287 -22.88 42.45 8.99
N GLY A 288 -22.62 41.29 8.38
CA GLY A 288 -21.39 41.06 7.62
C GLY A 288 -20.19 40.88 8.54
N VAL A 289 -18.98 40.90 7.96
CA VAL A 289 -17.71 40.82 8.69
C VAL A 289 -17.47 42.10 9.49
N ARG A 290 -16.99 41.93 10.72
CA ARG A 290 -16.51 43.01 11.57
C ARG A 290 -15.08 42.73 12.04
N SER A 291 -14.28 43.78 12.18
CA SER A 291 -12.90 43.71 12.70
C SER A 291 -12.80 44.12 14.17
N ASP A 292 -13.82 44.78 14.71
CA ASP A 292 -13.94 45.25 16.09
C ASP A 292 -14.67 44.22 16.98
N ILE A 293 -14.17 42.98 16.97
CA ILE A 293 -14.78 41.86 17.69
C ILE A 293 -14.99 42.12 19.20
N PRO A 294 -14.05 42.71 19.96
CA PRO A 294 -14.28 43.00 21.38
C PRO A 294 -15.50 43.90 21.62
N ASP A 295 -15.62 45.00 20.85
CA ASP A 295 -16.75 45.93 20.93
C ASP A 295 -18.05 45.27 20.47
N THR A 296 -17.97 44.45 19.43
CA THR A 296 -19.11 43.68 18.92
C THR A 296 -19.64 42.71 19.96
N LEU A 297 -18.76 41.94 20.62
CA LEU A 297 -19.15 41.04 21.70
C LEU A 297 -19.72 41.81 22.89
N ALA A 298 -19.13 42.94 23.27
CA ALA A 298 -19.63 43.80 24.35
C ALA A 298 -21.04 44.35 24.07
N ALA A 299 -21.45 44.44 22.80
CA ALA A 299 -22.81 44.82 22.43
C ALA A 299 -23.85 43.72 22.74
N PHE A 300 -23.45 42.47 22.96
CA PHE A 300 -24.37 41.36 23.23
C PHE A 300 -24.74 41.29 24.72
N ASP A 301 -26.02 40.99 25.00
CA ASP A 301 -26.50 40.58 26.32
C ASP A 301 -26.24 39.09 26.56
N VAL A 302 -26.40 38.28 25.52
CA VAL A 302 -26.14 36.84 25.53
C VAL A 302 -25.41 36.48 24.24
N SER A 303 -24.26 35.82 24.37
CA SER A 303 -23.55 35.22 23.25
C SER A 303 -23.97 33.76 23.09
N VAL A 304 -24.16 33.31 21.85
CA VAL A 304 -24.54 31.93 21.55
C VAL A 304 -23.59 31.30 20.54
N GLN A 305 -23.32 30.01 20.69
CA GLN A 305 -22.65 29.19 19.69
C GLN A 305 -23.41 27.86 19.53
N CYS A 306 -24.17 27.73 18.46
CA CYS A 306 -25.06 26.59 18.21
C CYS A 306 -24.46 25.55 17.24
N SER A 307 -23.13 25.45 17.23
CA SER A 307 -22.39 24.60 16.30
C SER A 307 -22.66 23.11 16.53
N LEU A 308 -22.65 22.36 15.43
CA LEU A 308 -22.81 20.90 15.42
C LEU A 308 -21.47 20.18 15.52
N ASN A 309 -20.39 20.87 15.14
CA ASN A 309 -19.03 20.43 15.33
C ASN A 309 -18.15 21.66 15.59
N GLU A 310 -17.41 21.67 16.68
CA GLU A 310 -16.56 22.80 17.02
C GLU A 310 -15.41 22.33 17.90
N ASN A 311 -14.28 23.04 17.83
CA ASN A 311 -13.28 22.94 18.87
C ASN A 311 -13.62 23.95 19.97
N LEU A 312 -12.91 25.08 20.01
CA LEU A 312 -13.14 26.13 20.99
C LEU A 312 -13.81 27.37 20.38
N GLY A 313 -14.00 27.44 19.05
CA GLY A 313 -14.81 28.45 18.34
C GLY A 313 -14.69 29.91 18.83
N GLY A 314 -15.73 30.70 18.58
CA GLY A 314 -15.89 32.06 19.13
C GLY A 314 -16.25 32.06 20.64
N SER A 315 -16.14 30.90 21.29
CA SER A 315 -16.53 30.75 22.69
C SER A 315 -15.53 31.38 23.64
N ILE A 316 -14.23 31.27 23.32
CA ILE A 316 -13.17 31.81 24.17
C ILE A 316 -13.30 33.34 24.20
N GLU A 317 -13.47 34.01 23.05
CA GLU A 317 -13.59 35.46 23.01
C GLU A 317 -14.82 35.94 23.79
N SER A 318 -15.98 35.28 23.63
CA SER A 318 -17.19 35.62 24.39
C SER A 318 -16.99 35.47 25.90
N LEU A 319 -16.38 34.37 26.34
CA LEU A 319 -16.07 34.13 27.75
C LEU A 319 -15.05 35.15 28.28
N MET A 320 -13.99 35.45 27.53
CA MET A 320 -12.98 36.46 27.91
C MET A 320 -13.58 37.88 28.04
N MET A 321 -14.57 38.21 27.20
CA MET A 321 -15.33 39.47 27.25
C MET A 321 -16.44 39.47 28.32
N ALA A 322 -16.44 38.48 29.22
CA ALA A 322 -17.46 38.30 30.27
C ALA A 322 -18.88 38.40 29.70
N ARG A 323 -19.16 37.75 28.57
CA ARG A 323 -20.53 37.63 28.05
C ARG A 323 -21.20 36.38 28.60
N PRO A 324 -22.46 36.45 29.06
CA PRO A 324 -23.26 35.27 29.33
C PRO A 324 -23.30 34.40 28.07
N PHE A 325 -22.92 33.13 28.19
CA PHE A 325 -22.63 32.30 27.03
C PHE A 325 -23.42 30.99 27.03
N ILE A 326 -23.99 30.67 25.87
CA ILE A 326 -24.70 29.42 25.62
C ILE A 326 -24.02 28.69 24.47
N ALA A 327 -23.70 27.42 24.66
CA ALA A 327 -23.08 26.59 23.63
C ALA A 327 -23.80 25.26 23.44
N SER A 328 -23.74 24.73 22.23
CA SER A 328 -24.04 23.32 21.99
C SER A 328 -23.01 22.42 22.67
N ALA A 329 -23.47 21.32 23.27
CA ALA A 329 -22.63 20.34 23.96
C ALA A 329 -21.87 19.44 22.97
N VAL A 330 -20.95 20.04 22.21
CA VAL A 330 -20.14 19.36 21.19
C VAL A 330 -18.66 19.72 21.30
N GLY A 331 -17.80 18.76 20.93
CA GLY A 331 -16.38 19.01 20.69
C GLY A 331 -15.66 19.67 21.86
N GLY A 332 -14.95 20.78 21.62
CA GLY A 332 -14.23 21.52 22.67
C GLY A 332 -15.09 22.54 23.43
N LEU A 333 -16.34 22.78 23.03
CA LEU A 333 -17.21 23.73 23.72
C LEU A 333 -17.55 23.25 25.15
N VAL A 334 -17.57 21.94 25.37
CA VAL A 334 -17.75 21.33 26.71
C VAL A 334 -16.51 21.48 27.59
N ASP A 335 -15.33 21.68 27.00
CA ASP A 335 -14.11 21.99 27.74
C ASP A 335 -14.12 23.47 28.17
N ALA A 336 -14.63 24.34 27.29
CA ALA A 336 -14.75 25.78 27.56
C ALA A 336 -15.86 26.09 28.58
N VAL A 337 -17.00 25.40 28.48
CA VAL A 337 -18.20 25.69 29.27
C VAL A 337 -18.56 24.54 30.21
N VAL A 338 -18.56 24.81 31.51
CA VAL A 338 -19.14 23.95 32.54
C VAL A 338 -20.58 24.38 32.77
N HIS A 339 -21.54 23.51 32.39
CA HIS A 339 -22.97 23.78 32.50
C HIS A 339 -23.36 24.26 33.92
N GLU A 340 -24.23 25.27 34.00
CA GLU A 340 -24.73 25.90 35.23
C GLU A 340 -23.69 26.67 36.06
N ARG A 341 -22.42 26.65 35.63
CA ARG A 341 -21.31 27.28 36.35
C ARG A 341 -20.65 28.40 35.56
N THR A 342 -20.22 28.13 34.33
CA THR A 342 -19.49 29.10 33.48
C THR A 342 -20.26 29.47 32.22
N GLY A 343 -21.45 28.90 32.04
CA GLY A 343 -22.33 29.09 30.89
C GLY A 343 -23.38 27.98 30.85
N LEU A 344 -24.21 27.96 29.80
CA LEU A 344 -25.20 26.90 29.59
C LEU A 344 -24.80 26.03 28.40
N LEU A 345 -24.91 24.71 28.57
CA LEU A 345 -24.77 23.74 27.50
C LEU A 345 -26.16 23.25 27.10
N VAL A 346 -26.41 23.18 25.80
CA VAL A 346 -27.65 22.62 25.23
C VAL A 346 -27.33 21.47 24.29
N SER A 347 -28.28 20.57 24.10
CA SER A 347 -28.15 19.52 23.08
C SER A 347 -27.96 20.13 21.68
N PRO A 348 -27.05 19.60 20.85
CA PRO A 348 -26.91 20.08 19.48
C PRO A 348 -28.20 19.82 18.68
N ASP A 349 -28.52 20.71 17.74
CA ASP A 349 -29.74 20.67 16.91
C ASP A 349 -31.07 20.82 17.66
N ASP A 350 -31.06 21.29 18.91
CA ASP A 350 -32.27 21.45 19.72
C ASP A 350 -32.66 22.93 19.86
N ALA A 351 -33.38 23.44 18.85
CA ALA A 351 -33.88 24.82 18.84
C ALA A 351 -34.75 25.15 20.07
N PRO A 352 -35.68 24.28 20.53
CA PRO A 352 -36.41 24.50 21.78
C PRO A 352 -35.51 24.61 23.03
N ALA A 353 -34.50 23.75 23.19
CA ALA A 353 -33.58 23.86 24.32
C ALA A 353 -32.73 25.13 24.26
N LEU A 354 -32.26 25.49 23.07
CA LEU A 354 -31.54 26.75 22.84
C LEU A 354 -32.42 27.95 23.20
N ALA A 355 -33.67 27.97 22.76
CA ALA A 355 -34.61 29.04 23.10
C ALA A 355 -34.84 29.17 24.61
N ARG A 356 -35.08 28.05 25.32
CA ARG A 356 -35.23 28.04 26.79
C ARG A 356 -34.00 28.59 27.49
N ALA A 357 -32.81 28.22 27.04
CA ALA A 357 -31.56 28.73 27.61
C ALA A 357 -31.39 30.24 27.37
N ILE A 358 -31.71 30.73 26.17
CA ILE A 358 -31.66 32.16 25.83
C ILE A 358 -32.64 32.93 26.71
N VAL A 359 -33.91 32.52 26.76
CA VAL A 359 -34.95 33.17 27.59
C VAL A 359 -34.51 33.22 29.05
N ARG A 360 -33.94 32.12 29.56
CA ARG A 360 -33.44 32.05 30.94
C ARG A 360 -32.34 33.08 31.20
N LEU A 361 -31.33 33.20 30.34
CA LEU A 361 -30.25 34.19 30.56
C LEU A 361 -30.70 35.64 30.32
N LEU A 362 -31.68 35.88 29.46
CA LEU A 362 -32.26 37.21 29.26
C LEU A 362 -33.13 37.66 30.44
N ARG A 363 -33.85 36.73 31.10
CA ARG A 363 -34.73 37.03 32.24
C ARG A 363 -34.00 36.99 33.58
N ASP A 364 -33.15 36.00 33.83
CA ASP A 364 -32.39 35.84 35.08
C ASP A 364 -31.01 36.52 34.97
N ARG A 365 -31.02 37.84 35.16
CA ARG A 365 -29.80 38.67 35.10
C ARG A 365 -28.76 38.33 36.19
N PRO A 366 -29.13 38.01 37.44
CA PRO A 366 -28.17 37.53 38.44
C PRO A 366 -27.45 36.26 38.00
N LEU A 367 -28.17 35.26 37.47
CA LEU A 367 -27.56 34.05 36.92
C LEU A 367 -26.63 34.38 35.75
N ALA A 368 -27.11 35.16 34.79
CA ALA A 368 -26.32 35.53 33.60
C ALA A 368 -24.99 36.20 33.97
N ARG A 369 -25.01 37.15 34.92
CA ARG A 369 -23.80 37.82 35.44
C ARG A 369 -22.85 36.84 36.12
N ARG A 370 -23.37 35.97 36.99
CA ARG A 370 -22.55 34.95 37.67
C ARG A 370 -21.84 34.05 36.67
N LEU A 371 -22.59 33.49 35.71
CA LEU A 371 -22.04 32.61 34.68
C LEU A 371 -20.98 33.33 33.83
N ALA A 372 -21.21 34.61 33.49
CA ALA A 372 -20.25 35.41 32.73
C ALA A 372 -18.94 35.67 33.50
N THR A 373 -19.03 35.99 34.79
CA THR A 373 -17.84 36.19 35.65
C THR A 373 -17.04 34.91 35.80
N GLU A 374 -17.70 33.79 36.13
CA GLU A 374 -17.04 32.49 36.27
C GLU A 374 -16.49 31.97 34.91
N GLY A 375 -17.21 32.25 33.82
CA GLY A 375 -16.76 32.01 32.44
C GLY A 375 -15.48 32.74 32.09
N ARG A 376 -15.41 34.04 32.37
CA ARG A 376 -14.18 34.82 32.17
C ARG A 376 -13.02 34.29 33.01
N ALA A 377 -13.25 34.00 34.29
CA ALA A 377 -12.22 33.47 35.17
C ALA A 377 -11.65 32.13 34.65
N ARG A 378 -12.53 31.23 34.16
CA ARG A 378 -12.10 29.98 33.52
C ARG A 378 -11.31 30.25 32.24
N ALA A 379 -11.79 31.14 31.37
CA ALA A 379 -11.14 31.41 30.10
C ALA A 379 -9.73 31.98 30.27
N LEU A 380 -9.55 32.90 31.22
CA LEU A 380 -8.24 33.46 31.58
C LEU A 380 -7.31 32.43 32.23
N ALA A 381 -7.84 31.39 32.87
CA ALA A 381 -7.02 30.36 33.50
C ALA A 381 -6.50 29.31 32.50
N LEU A 382 -7.24 29.04 31.41
CA LEU A 382 -7.00 27.89 30.54
C LEU A 382 -6.71 28.24 29.08
N PHE A 383 -7.23 29.35 28.55
CA PHE A 383 -7.29 29.60 27.11
C PHE A 383 -6.58 30.90 26.70
N THR A 384 -5.53 31.30 27.43
CA THR A 384 -4.70 32.45 27.04
C THR A 384 -3.59 32.02 26.08
N LEU A 385 -3.18 32.94 25.20
CA LEU A 385 -2.06 32.72 24.28
C LEU A 385 -0.78 32.38 25.04
N GLU A 386 -0.51 33.07 26.13
CA GLU A 386 0.67 32.85 26.96
C GLU A 386 0.69 31.42 27.51
N ARG A 387 -0.44 30.93 28.01
CA ARG A 387 -0.54 29.57 28.55
C ARG A 387 -0.37 28.52 27.46
N ALA A 388 -1.02 28.70 26.31
CA ALA A 388 -0.87 27.80 25.18
C ALA A 388 0.60 27.71 24.72
N VAL A 389 1.32 28.83 24.70
CA VAL A 389 2.73 28.88 24.33
C VAL A 389 3.63 28.30 25.43
N ASP A 390 3.34 28.51 26.71
CA ASP A 390 4.04 27.87 27.83
C ASP A 390 3.98 26.34 27.71
N ASP A 391 2.79 25.80 27.46
CA ASP A 391 2.56 24.36 27.33
C ASP A 391 3.26 23.79 26.07
N LEU A 392 3.26 24.54 24.96
CA LEU A 392 4.01 24.18 23.74
C LEU A 392 5.53 24.22 23.95
N GLU A 393 6.06 25.25 24.61
CA GLU A 393 7.49 25.40 24.89
C GLU A 393 7.98 24.28 25.83
N ALA A 394 7.18 23.93 26.84
CA ALA A 394 7.44 22.80 27.72
C ALA A 394 7.46 21.47 26.94
N LEU A 395 6.50 21.25 26.04
CA LEU A 395 6.45 20.08 25.15
C LEU A 395 7.71 20.02 24.26
N TYR A 396 8.04 21.12 23.59
CA TYR A 396 9.18 21.17 22.68
C TYR A 396 10.49 20.90 23.42
N THR A 397 10.72 21.59 24.53
CA THR A 397 11.95 21.46 25.34
C THR A 397 12.12 20.03 25.86
N ARG A 398 11.04 19.42 26.36
CA ARG A 398 11.02 18.03 26.82
C ARG A 398 11.43 17.06 25.72
N GLU A 399 10.84 17.19 24.53
CA GLU A 399 11.08 16.25 23.44
C GLU A 399 12.42 16.48 22.72
N VAL A 400 12.90 17.73 22.66
CA VAL A 400 14.26 18.05 22.19
C VAL A 400 15.29 17.46 23.15
N GLY A 401 15.13 17.64 24.47
CA GLY A 401 16.05 17.13 25.50
C GLY A 401 16.17 15.60 25.51
N ARG A 402 15.08 14.88 25.28
CA ARG A 402 15.07 13.40 25.19
C ARG A 402 15.84 12.87 23.98
N ARG A 403 15.95 13.64 22.90
CA ARG A 403 16.57 13.21 21.64
C ARG A 403 17.97 13.78 21.53
N ARG A 404 18.97 13.10 22.13
CA ARG A 404 20.40 13.44 21.97
C ARG A 404 20.77 13.58 20.48
N ALA A 405 21.50 14.66 20.20
CA ALA A 405 21.87 15.23 18.91
C ALA A 405 22.48 14.24 17.89
N HIS A 406 21.66 13.46 17.20
CA HIS A 406 22.13 12.72 16.01
C HIS A 406 22.15 13.58 14.75
N GLY A 407 21.59 14.80 14.79
CA GLY A 407 21.52 15.68 13.63
C GLY A 407 20.78 15.05 12.44
N TYR A 408 20.69 15.80 11.35
CA TYR A 408 20.11 15.34 10.09
C TYR A 408 21.02 14.26 9.48
N MET A 409 20.68 12.97 9.58
CA MET A 409 21.51 11.89 9.06
C MET A 409 21.08 11.48 7.63
N PRO A 410 21.95 11.64 6.61
CA PRO A 410 21.62 11.32 5.21
C PRO A 410 21.29 9.84 5.00
N TRP A 411 21.99 8.93 5.68
CA TRP A 411 21.75 7.49 5.56
C TRP A 411 20.39 7.09 6.14
N ARG A 412 19.95 7.68 7.25
CA ARG A 412 18.60 7.45 7.81
C ARG A 412 17.54 7.91 6.82
N SER A 413 17.75 9.07 6.21
CA SER A 413 16.87 9.59 5.15
C SER A 413 16.78 8.62 3.96
N ALA A 414 17.91 8.05 3.52
CA ALA A 414 17.95 7.07 2.44
C ALA A 414 17.20 5.78 2.81
N TRP A 415 17.40 5.25 4.03
CA TRP A 415 16.66 4.09 4.54
C TRP A 415 15.16 4.36 4.68
N ARG A 416 14.78 5.56 5.13
CA ARG A 416 13.39 6.00 5.26
C ARG A 416 12.71 6.18 3.90
N ALA A 417 13.44 6.64 2.89
CA ALA A 417 12.95 6.74 1.52
C ALA A 417 12.57 5.36 0.93
N ILE A 418 13.27 4.29 1.31
CA ILE A 418 12.91 2.92 0.93
C ILE A 418 11.55 2.52 1.53
N GLY A 419 11.21 3.01 2.74
CA GLY A 419 9.93 2.74 3.41
C GLY A 419 8.75 3.62 2.96
N LEU A 420 8.99 4.64 2.13
CA LEU A 420 7.98 5.60 1.68
C LEU A 420 6.78 4.97 0.94
N PRO A 421 6.94 3.92 0.10
CA PRO A 421 5.82 3.23 -0.52
C PRO A 421 4.89 2.52 0.49
N PHE A 422 5.43 2.01 1.61
CA PHE A 422 4.64 1.38 2.67
C PHE A 422 3.80 2.39 3.43
N LEU A 423 4.38 3.56 3.69
CA LEU A 423 3.69 4.66 4.34
C LEU A 423 2.59 5.24 3.44
N GLY A 424 2.86 5.41 2.15
CA GLY A 424 1.86 5.79 1.14
C GLY A 424 0.71 4.79 1.04
N TRP A 425 0.96 3.48 1.23
CA TRP A 425 -0.10 2.48 1.29
C TRP A 425 -0.97 2.59 2.54
N GLN A 426 -0.37 2.82 3.72
CA GLN A 426 -1.11 3.07 4.97
C GLN A 426 -1.99 4.31 4.85
N VAL A 427 -1.51 5.33 4.15
CA VAL A 427 -2.24 6.57 3.89
C VAL A 427 -3.42 6.36 2.93
N MET A 428 -3.21 5.66 1.82
CA MET A 428 -4.24 5.52 0.77
C MET A 428 -5.36 4.51 1.09
N LYS A 429 -5.13 3.59 2.05
CA LYS A 429 -6.08 2.54 2.45
C LYS A 429 -7.40 3.08 3.02
N PRO A 430 -7.39 3.86 4.12
CA PRO A 430 -8.62 4.37 4.72
C PRO A 430 -9.34 5.37 3.82
N MET A 431 -8.59 6.21 3.10
CA MET A 431 -9.15 7.12 2.10
C MET A 431 -9.99 6.36 1.06
N ARG A 432 -9.46 5.26 0.50
CA ARG A 432 -10.21 4.44 -0.46
C ARG A 432 -11.39 3.71 0.15
N GLN A 433 -11.34 3.34 1.43
CA GLN A 433 -12.47 2.75 2.13
C GLN A 433 -13.60 3.73 2.32
N ALA A 434 -13.31 4.94 2.80
CA ALA A 434 -14.32 5.96 2.99
C ALA A 434 -14.96 6.35 1.66
N MET A 435 -14.16 6.54 0.61
CA MET A 435 -14.68 6.73 -0.76
C MET A 435 -15.57 5.56 -1.23
N ALA A 436 -15.23 4.32 -0.89
CA ALA A 436 -16.02 3.14 -1.25
C ALA A 436 -17.27 2.92 -0.37
N ALA A 437 -17.28 3.44 0.86
CA ALA A 437 -18.43 3.43 1.77
C ALA A 437 -19.42 4.53 1.36
N HIS A 438 -18.93 5.72 1.06
CA HIS A 438 -19.75 6.81 0.53
C HIS A 438 -20.40 6.44 -0.82
N ARG A 439 -19.66 5.85 -1.78
CA ARG A 439 -20.27 5.34 -3.04
C ARG A 439 -21.36 4.28 -2.83
N ARG A 440 -21.32 3.55 -1.71
CA ARG A 440 -22.36 2.58 -1.35
C ARG A 440 -23.58 3.23 -0.72
N ARG A 441 -23.41 4.32 0.04
CA ARG A 441 -24.50 5.17 0.53
C ARG A 441 -25.17 5.97 -0.60
N ALA A 442 -24.37 6.62 -1.44
CA ALA A 442 -24.86 7.39 -2.60
C ALA A 442 -25.50 6.51 -3.70
N GLY A 443 -25.13 5.21 -3.76
CA GLY A 443 -25.68 4.25 -4.72
C GLY A 443 -27.12 3.80 -4.44
N LEU A 444 -27.76 4.29 -3.39
CA LEU A 444 -29.18 4.05 -3.08
C LEU A 444 -30.12 5.12 -3.65
N LEU A 445 -29.62 6.20 -4.29
CA LEU A 445 -30.47 7.34 -4.72
C LEU A 445 -30.29 7.87 -6.16
N ALA A 446 -29.54 7.23 -7.06
CA ALA A 446 -29.52 7.69 -8.45
C ALA A 446 -29.27 6.58 -9.48
N THR A 447 -30.32 6.26 -10.22
CA THR A 447 -30.27 5.59 -11.53
C THR A 447 -29.91 6.59 -12.64
N ALA A 448 -29.16 6.07 -13.63
CA ALA A 448 -28.88 6.61 -14.96
C ALA A 448 -27.81 7.72 -15.09
N GLY A 449 -26.82 7.47 -15.95
CA GLY A 449 -25.89 8.48 -16.47
C GLY A 449 -24.49 7.94 -16.77
N ARG A 450 -24.18 7.74 -18.05
CA ARG A 450 -22.94 7.13 -18.61
C ARG A 450 -21.64 7.70 -18.02
N THR A 451 -20.78 6.80 -17.54
CA THR A 451 -19.40 7.08 -17.07
C THR A 451 -18.37 7.13 -18.20
N PRO A 452 -17.37 8.04 -18.17
CA PRO A 452 -16.11 7.84 -18.89
C PRO A 452 -15.34 6.67 -18.24
N ARG A 453 -14.91 5.69 -19.04
CA ARG A 453 -14.21 4.48 -18.56
C ARG A 453 -12.72 4.77 -18.34
N PHE A 454 -12.33 4.97 -17.08
CA PHE A 454 -10.96 4.73 -16.60
C PHE A 454 -10.96 3.61 -15.53
N PRO A 455 -9.91 2.77 -15.44
CA PRO A 455 -9.93 1.58 -14.58
C PRO A 455 -9.97 1.97 -13.09
N ARG A 456 -10.99 1.49 -12.37
CA ARG A 456 -11.27 1.81 -10.95
C ARG A 456 -10.18 1.26 -10.00
N LEU A 457 -9.52 2.14 -9.25
CA LEU A 457 -8.61 1.85 -8.10
C LEU A 457 -9.23 0.99 -6.97
N ALA A 458 -10.55 0.76 -7.00
CA ALA A 458 -11.29 -0.13 -6.10
C ALA A 458 -11.09 -1.63 -6.42
N HIS A 459 -10.88 -1.98 -7.69
CA HIS A 459 -10.56 -3.35 -8.10
C HIS A 459 -9.21 -3.80 -7.49
N LEU A 460 -8.32 -2.83 -7.31
CA LEU A 460 -7.01 -2.98 -6.69
C LEU A 460 -7.05 -3.38 -5.22
N TRP A 461 -7.98 -2.81 -4.46
CA TRP A 461 -8.05 -3.01 -3.01
C TRP A 461 -8.86 -4.23 -2.61
N ARG A 462 -9.79 -4.68 -3.46
CA ARG A 462 -10.45 -5.98 -3.29
C ARG A 462 -9.45 -7.14 -3.44
N VAL A 463 -8.40 -6.95 -4.24
CA VAL A 463 -7.31 -7.92 -4.44
C VAL A 463 -6.25 -7.86 -3.33
N VAL A 464 -6.04 -6.70 -2.68
CA VAL A 464 -5.12 -6.54 -1.53
C VAL A 464 -5.77 -6.87 -0.17
N ARG A 465 -7.11 -6.80 -0.06
CA ARG A 465 -7.92 -7.19 1.14
C ARG A 465 -8.64 -8.53 1.04
N GLY A 466 -8.63 -9.21 -0.12
CA GLY A 466 -9.17 -10.56 -0.24
C GLY A 466 -8.58 -11.45 0.85
N ARG A 467 -9.39 -12.39 1.36
CA ARG A 467 -9.32 -13.10 2.66
C ARG A 467 -7.98 -13.75 3.12
N ASP A 468 -6.85 -13.54 2.43
CA ASP A 468 -5.54 -14.08 2.79
C ASP A 468 -4.47 -12.98 2.98
N LEU A 469 -4.60 -12.14 4.02
CA LEU A 469 -3.51 -11.26 4.53
C LEU A 469 -2.43 -12.03 5.29
N ARG A 470 -2.33 -13.32 5.02
CA ARG A 470 -1.46 -14.30 5.61
C ARG A 470 -0.28 -14.43 4.64
N ILE A 471 0.80 -13.67 4.89
CA ILE A 471 2.05 -13.80 4.08
C ILE A 471 2.60 -15.25 4.15
N TRP A 472 2.18 -15.95 5.19
CA TRP A 472 2.20 -17.39 5.40
C TRP A 472 0.74 -17.83 5.44
N GLY A 473 0.40 -19.02 4.91
CA GLY A 473 -0.88 -19.67 5.18
C GLY A 473 -1.19 -19.81 6.69
N PRO A 474 -2.25 -20.56 7.07
CA PRO A 474 -2.42 -20.94 8.48
C PRO A 474 -1.10 -21.34 9.12
N ARG A 475 -0.87 -20.97 10.39
CA ARG A 475 0.30 -21.40 11.17
C ARG A 475 0.27 -22.94 11.28
N THR A 476 0.76 -23.63 10.26
CA THR A 476 1.49 -24.87 10.46
C THR A 476 2.91 -24.42 10.79
N THR A 477 3.10 -24.02 12.05
CA THR A 477 4.42 -23.89 12.65
C THR A 477 5.02 -25.28 12.74
N THR A 478 5.52 -25.79 11.63
CA THR A 478 6.62 -26.73 11.64
C THR A 478 7.86 -25.92 11.32
N ASP A 479 8.79 -25.87 12.28
CA ASP A 479 10.15 -25.43 11.96
C ASP A 479 10.63 -26.24 10.75
N VAL A 480 11.33 -25.58 9.82
CA VAL A 480 11.79 -26.21 8.56
C VAL A 480 12.55 -27.51 8.86
N TRP A 481 13.24 -27.54 10.01
CA TRP A 481 13.85 -28.71 10.63
C TRP A 481 13.42 -28.80 12.10
N GLN A 482 12.96 -29.97 12.55
CA GLN A 482 12.47 -30.19 13.92
C GLN A 482 13.54 -30.65 14.92
N SER A 483 14.76 -31.01 14.47
CA SER A 483 15.81 -31.59 15.34
C SER A 483 16.86 -30.56 15.78
N PRO A 484 17.28 -30.55 17.08
CA PRO A 484 18.39 -29.76 17.58
C PRO A 484 19.73 -30.11 16.90
N HIS A 485 20.62 -29.11 16.81
CA HIS A 485 21.93 -29.17 16.15
C HIS A 485 22.88 -30.16 16.86
N ALA A 486 23.40 -31.16 16.14
CA ALA A 486 24.52 -32.00 16.58
C ALA A 486 25.73 -31.81 15.63
N ALA A 487 26.93 -31.89 16.20
CA ALA A 487 28.21 -31.47 15.64
C ALA A 487 28.72 -32.32 14.45
N ILE A 488 29.68 -31.73 13.71
CA ILE A 488 30.63 -32.24 12.70
C ILE A 488 30.30 -33.62 12.07
N GLY A 489 30.06 -33.63 10.75
CA GLY A 489 29.68 -34.82 9.98
C GLY A 489 28.24 -34.81 9.44
N ARG A 490 27.49 -33.72 9.64
CA ARG A 490 26.08 -33.59 9.23
C ARG A 490 25.91 -33.40 7.70
N PRO A 491 24.83 -33.92 7.10
CA PRO A 491 24.46 -33.61 5.72
C PRO A 491 24.16 -32.11 5.54
N SER A 492 24.54 -31.55 4.39
CA SER A 492 24.31 -30.15 4.06
C SER A 492 22.82 -29.79 4.12
N ARG A 493 22.47 -28.71 4.83
CA ARG A 493 21.10 -28.17 4.85
C ARG A 493 20.83 -27.35 3.60
N ILE A 494 19.95 -27.85 2.75
CA ILE A 494 19.63 -27.27 1.45
C ILE A 494 18.21 -26.73 1.46
N VAL A 495 18.04 -25.46 1.09
CA VAL A 495 16.74 -24.86 0.82
C VAL A 495 16.53 -24.72 -0.68
N GLN A 496 15.54 -25.42 -1.22
CA GLN A 496 15.03 -25.22 -2.58
C GLN A 496 13.85 -24.23 -2.54
N MET A 497 14.00 -23.07 -3.17
CA MET A 497 13.00 -22.00 -3.09
C MET A 497 12.36 -21.76 -4.46
N ALA A 498 11.04 -21.88 -4.59
CA ALA A 498 10.30 -21.60 -5.82
C ALA A 498 8.91 -21.04 -5.52
N GLY A 499 8.63 -19.81 -5.94
CA GLY A 499 7.32 -19.16 -5.74
C GLY A 499 6.17 -19.71 -6.61
N ILE A 500 6.10 -21.03 -6.79
CA ILE A 500 5.11 -21.76 -7.60
C ILE A 500 4.06 -22.44 -6.71
N VAL A 501 2.90 -22.74 -7.29
CA VAL A 501 1.76 -23.41 -6.63
C VAL A 501 1.36 -24.67 -7.39
N ASP A 502 1.36 -24.57 -8.72
CA ASP A 502 1.11 -25.65 -9.66
C ASP A 502 2.30 -25.78 -10.63
N ASN A 503 2.33 -26.89 -11.38
CA ASN A 503 3.38 -27.19 -12.38
C ASN A 503 4.80 -27.19 -11.78
N GLY A 504 4.96 -27.83 -10.62
CA GLY A 504 6.22 -27.90 -9.87
C GLY A 504 6.72 -29.31 -9.60
N ASP A 505 6.30 -30.30 -10.39
CA ASP A 505 6.72 -31.70 -10.25
C ASP A 505 8.24 -31.85 -10.30
N TRP A 506 8.90 -31.02 -11.13
CA TRP A 506 10.36 -30.92 -11.20
C TRP A 506 10.98 -30.50 -9.85
N LEU A 507 10.38 -29.55 -9.12
CA LEU A 507 10.89 -29.08 -7.83
C LEU A 507 10.78 -30.20 -6.78
N VAL A 508 9.61 -30.87 -6.74
CA VAL A 508 9.35 -31.97 -5.82
C VAL A 508 10.36 -33.10 -6.05
N ALA A 509 10.59 -33.45 -7.31
CA ALA A 509 11.53 -34.51 -7.66
C ALA A 509 12.99 -34.13 -7.38
N ILE A 510 13.42 -32.90 -7.67
CA ILE A 510 14.76 -32.42 -7.26
C ILE A 510 14.93 -32.57 -5.75
N CYS A 511 13.93 -32.15 -4.95
CA CYS A 511 14.00 -32.30 -3.50
C CYS A 511 14.07 -33.78 -3.08
N ARG A 512 13.26 -34.65 -3.68
CA ARG A 512 13.22 -36.09 -3.40
C ARG A 512 14.56 -36.76 -3.72
N ASN A 513 15.12 -36.50 -4.90
CA ASN A 513 16.38 -37.09 -5.34
C ASN A 513 17.57 -36.61 -4.51
N LEU A 514 17.64 -35.31 -4.20
CA LEU A 514 18.69 -34.78 -3.32
C LEU A 514 18.63 -35.41 -1.92
N ARG A 515 17.43 -35.68 -1.38
CA ARG A 515 17.28 -36.40 -0.11
C ARG A 515 17.66 -37.87 -0.20
N ALA A 516 17.31 -38.54 -1.29
CA ALA A 516 17.73 -39.92 -1.55
C ALA A 516 19.27 -40.02 -1.62
N GLY A 517 19.94 -38.98 -2.13
CA GLY A 517 21.40 -38.81 -2.08
C GLY A 517 21.98 -38.40 -0.72
N GLY A 518 21.17 -38.36 0.35
CA GLY A 518 21.62 -38.11 1.72
C GLY A 518 21.63 -36.65 2.17
N ALA A 519 21.18 -35.69 1.34
CA ALA A 519 21.13 -34.28 1.74
C ALA A 519 19.92 -33.96 2.64
N ASP A 520 20.08 -32.98 3.54
CA ASP A 520 19.00 -32.50 4.40
C ASP A 520 18.25 -31.36 3.71
N VAL A 521 17.20 -31.70 2.97
CA VAL A 521 16.52 -30.76 2.05
C VAL A 521 15.17 -30.31 2.59
N ALA A 522 14.94 -29.00 2.48
CA ALA A 522 13.63 -28.40 2.66
C ALA A 522 13.26 -27.47 1.50
N ALA A 523 11.97 -27.17 1.36
CA ALA A 523 11.46 -26.31 0.31
C ALA A 523 10.79 -25.04 0.84
N ILE A 524 10.85 -23.95 0.06
CA ILE A 524 10.04 -22.74 0.26
C ILE A 524 9.20 -22.50 -0.99
N ILE A 525 7.87 -22.64 -0.87
CA ILE A 525 6.93 -22.65 -1.99
C ILE A 525 5.91 -21.50 -1.95
N GLY A 526 5.18 -21.26 -3.05
CA GLY A 526 4.28 -20.12 -3.19
C GLY A 526 2.99 -20.16 -2.35
N ALA A 527 2.54 -21.36 -1.96
CA ALA A 527 1.28 -21.58 -1.22
C ALA A 527 1.38 -22.81 -0.30
N PRO A 528 0.62 -22.87 0.81
CA PRO A 528 0.65 -23.99 1.77
C PRO A 528 -0.05 -25.26 1.24
N GLU A 529 -0.94 -25.09 0.26
CA GLU A 529 -1.77 -26.10 -0.37
C GLU A 529 -1.64 -25.96 -1.90
N GLY A 530 -1.99 -27.01 -2.63
CA GLY A 530 -1.80 -27.13 -4.08
C GLY A 530 -0.99 -28.36 -4.46
N ALA A 531 -0.84 -28.59 -5.78
CA ALA A 531 -0.19 -29.79 -6.30
C ALA A 531 1.27 -29.94 -5.80
N VAL A 532 2.02 -28.84 -5.76
CA VAL A 532 3.41 -28.86 -5.29
C VAL A 532 3.51 -29.17 -3.80
N ALA A 533 2.62 -28.60 -2.98
CA ALA A 533 2.57 -28.86 -1.55
C ALA A 533 2.20 -30.33 -1.26
N ALA A 534 1.24 -30.89 -2.01
CA ALA A 534 0.88 -32.30 -1.92
C ALA A 534 2.07 -33.19 -2.28
N GLY A 535 2.72 -32.94 -3.42
CA GLY A 535 3.88 -33.73 -3.84
C GLY A 535 5.06 -33.67 -2.85
N LEU A 536 5.30 -32.52 -2.20
CA LEU A 536 6.33 -32.40 -1.15
C LEU A 536 5.97 -33.19 0.12
N ARG A 537 4.69 -33.22 0.52
CA ARG A 537 4.22 -34.06 1.64
C ARG A 537 4.41 -35.54 1.34
N ASP A 538 4.00 -35.97 0.15
CA ASP A 538 4.10 -37.37 -0.28
C ASP A 538 5.57 -37.80 -0.37
N ALA A 539 6.47 -36.88 -0.74
CA ALA A 539 7.91 -37.11 -0.74
C ALA A 539 8.59 -36.95 0.64
N GLY A 540 7.85 -36.65 1.70
CA GLY A 540 8.40 -36.44 3.05
C GLY A 540 9.30 -35.21 3.18
N VAL A 541 9.21 -34.25 2.26
CA VAL A 541 10.05 -33.02 2.23
C VAL A 541 9.40 -31.94 3.09
N PRO A 542 10.07 -31.45 4.16
CA PRO A 542 9.55 -30.33 4.92
C PRO A 542 9.53 -29.09 4.03
N TYR A 543 8.46 -28.33 4.11
CA TYR A 543 8.33 -27.11 3.32
C TYR A 543 7.64 -26.00 4.08
N GLN A 544 7.89 -24.79 3.61
CA GLN A 544 7.32 -23.58 4.14
C GLN A 544 6.70 -22.76 3.01
N SER A 545 5.50 -22.22 3.24
CA SER A 545 4.84 -21.39 2.23
C SER A 545 5.19 -19.92 2.41
N LEU A 546 5.71 -19.29 1.37
CA LEU A 546 5.86 -17.85 1.28
C LEU A 546 5.22 -17.38 -0.02
N SER A 547 4.17 -16.56 0.09
CA SER A 547 3.57 -15.95 -1.09
C SER A 547 4.59 -15.00 -1.72
N LEU A 548 5.20 -15.38 -2.84
CA LEU A 548 6.26 -14.63 -3.53
C LEU A 548 5.80 -14.03 -4.86
N SER A 549 4.58 -14.37 -5.29
CA SER A 549 3.88 -13.74 -6.41
C SER A 549 2.78 -12.82 -5.88
N PHE A 550 3.14 -11.57 -5.64
CA PHE A 550 2.20 -10.62 -5.07
C PHE A 550 1.22 -10.09 -6.15
N SER A 551 0.08 -10.78 -6.28
CA SER A 551 -1.11 -10.38 -7.04
C SER A 551 -1.10 -10.58 -8.57
N PRO A 552 -1.36 -11.82 -9.04
CA PRO A 552 -1.72 -12.10 -10.44
C PRO A 552 -3.15 -11.60 -10.71
N GLY A 553 -3.29 -10.31 -11.03
CA GLY A 553 -4.61 -9.70 -11.27
C GLY A 553 -4.68 -8.19 -11.07
N LEU A 554 -3.61 -7.58 -10.54
CA LEU A 554 -3.50 -6.13 -10.42
C LEU A 554 -2.90 -5.50 -11.69
N GLY A 555 -3.37 -4.29 -12.02
CA GLY A 555 -2.75 -3.41 -13.01
C GLY A 555 -1.32 -3.01 -12.64
N ARG A 556 -0.49 -2.67 -13.64
CA ARG A 556 0.98 -2.50 -13.52
C ARG A 556 1.45 -1.64 -12.34
N ILE A 557 0.92 -0.43 -12.19
CA ILE A 557 1.30 0.54 -11.13
C ILE A 557 1.07 -0.03 -9.72
N SER A 558 0.08 -0.90 -9.60
CA SER A 558 -0.39 -1.44 -8.34
C SER A 558 0.35 -2.70 -7.92
N ARG A 559 0.79 -3.48 -8.91
CA ARG A 559 1.71 -4.59 -8.71
C ARG A 559 3.04 -4.05 -8.15
N LEU A 560 3.61 -3.01 -8.77
CA LEU A 560 4.84 -2.37 -8.30
C LEU A 560 4.77 -1.90 -6.84
N ALA A 561 3.67 -1.23 -6.44
CA ALA A 561 3.48 -0.78 -5.07
C ALA A 561 3.39 -1.93 -4.04
N VAL A 562 2.76 -3.06 -4.41
CA VAL A 562 2.69 -4.25 -3.54
C VAL A 562 4.07 -4.90 -3.41
N TYR A 563 4.82 -5.03 -4.50
CA TYR A 563 6.18 -5.57 -4.47
C TYR A 563 7.12 -4.68 -3.65
N ALA A 564 7.06 -3.35 -3.79
CA ALA A 564 7.89 -2.42 -3.02
C ALA A 564 7.72 -2.55 -1.49
N VAL A 565 6.55 -3.00 -1.04
CA VAL A 565 6.24 -3.19 0.39
C VAL A 565 6.55 -4.61 0.87
N ARG A 566 6.13 -5.63 0.11
CA ARG A 566 6.18 -7.02 0.58
C ARG A 566 7.57 -7.65 0.41
N THR A 567 8.32 -7.20 -0.60
CA THR A 567 9.67 -7.72 -0.88
C THR A 567 10.65 -7.50 0.29
N PRO A 568 10.82 -6.29 0.85
CA PRO A 568 11.75 -6.08 1.97
C PRO A 568 11.43 -6.94 3.21
N TRP A 569 10.16 -7.15 3.53
CA TRP A 569 9.75 -7.96 4.68
C TRP A 569 9.98 -9.46 4.43
N ALA A 570 9.69 -9.94 3.22
CA ALA A 570 10.02 -11.29 2.80
C ALA A 570 11.54 -11.54 2.89
N VAL A 571 12.36 -10.60 2.40
CA VAL A 571 13.83 -10.65 2.47
C VAL A 571 14.31 -10.72 3.91
N PHE A 572 13.84 -9.82 4.79
CA PHE A 572 14.24 -9.80 6.20
C PHE A 572 13.91 -11.12 6.92
N ARG A 573 12.70 -11.64 6.71
CA ARG A 573 12.28 -12.90 7.35
C ARG A 573 13.01 -14.11 6.82
N LEU A 574 13.23 -14.21 5.51
CA LEU A 574 14.05 -15.25 4.91
C LEU A 574 15.48 -15.18 5.42
N ALA A 575 16.08 -14.00 5.51
CA ALA A 575 17.42 -13.83 6.05
C ALA A 575 17.51 -14.26 7.53
N ARG A 576 16.47 -13.97 8.33
CA ARG A 576 16.38 -14.46 9.72
C ARG A 576 16.24 -15.98 9.76
N LEU A 577 15.41 -16.57 8.91
CA LEU A 577 15.22 -18.01 8.81
C LEU A 577 16.53 -18.71 8.42
N PHE A 578 17.19 -18.26 7.35
CA PHE A 578 18.44 -18.85 6.87
C PHE A 578 19.55 -18.83 7.93
N ARG A 579 19.64 -17.74 8.72
CA ARG A 579 20.57 -17.66 9.87
C ARG A 579 20.17 -18.58 11.01
N ARG A 580 18.87 -18.61 11.36
CA ARG A 580 18.35 -19.45 12.45
C ARG A 580 18.58 -20.93 12.18
N GLU A 581 18.30 -21.37 10.95
CA GLU A 581 18.42 -22.78 10.55
C GLU A 581 19.85 -23.19 10.15
N ARG A 582 20.79 -22.23 10.08
CA ARG A 582 22.16 -22.42 9.58
C ARG A 582 22.17 -23.14 8.23
N VAL A 583 21.46 -22.56 7.26
CA VAL A 583 21.34 -23.09 5.90
C VAL A 583 22.68 -23.02 5.20
N ASP A 584 23.12 -24.15 4.64
CA ASP A 584 24.41 -24.28 3.94
C ASP A 584 24.26 -23.92 2.46
N VAL A 585 23.12 -24.30 1.84
CA VAL A 585 22.80 -24.00 0.44
C VAL A 585 21.41 -23.36 0.31
N VAL A 586 21.32 -22.20 -0.33
CA VAL A 586 20.03 -21.66 -0.82
C VAL A 586 20.04 -21.71 -2.33
N HIS A 587 19.15 -22.52 -2.91
CA HIS A 587 18.93 -22.62 -4.34
C HIS A 587 17.57 -22.01 -4.71
N THR A 588 17.61 -20.94 -5.48
CA THR A 588 16.42 -20.17 -5.89
C THR A 588 15.99 -20.47 -7.31
N HIS A 589 14.69 -20.68 -7.48
CA HIS A 589 14.05 -21.01 -8.75
C HIS A 589 13.00 -19.99 -9.13
N VAL A 590 12.92 -19.65 -10.42
CA VAL A 590 12.00 -18.64 -11.00
C VAL A 590 12.41 -17.21 -10.64
N PHE A 591 12.38 -16.31 -11.63
CA PHE A 591 12.94 -14.95 -11.55
C PHE A 591 12.52 -14.13 -10.30
N ASN A 592 11.23 -14.06 -9.97
CA ASN A 592 10.77 -13.27 -8.80
C ASN A 592 11.34 -13.81 -7.49
N THR A 593 11.38 -15.14 -7.35
CA THR A 593 11.95 -15.84 -6.21
C THR A 593 13.45 -15.60 -6.13
N ILE A 594 14.15 -15.59 -7.26
CA ILE A 594 15.59 -15.33 -7.34
C ILE A 594 15.89 -13.99 -6.70
N LEU A 595 15.27 -12.89 -7.14
CA LEU A 595 15.57 -11.56 -6.58
C LEU A 595 15.39 -11.49 -5.05
N ILE A 596 14.34 -12.12 -4.52
CA ILE A 596 14.00 -12.10 -3.09
C ILE A 596 14.94 -13.04 -2.30
N GLY A 597 15.07 -14.27 -2.75
CA GLY A 597 15.84 -15.32 -2.09
C GLY A 597 17.35 -15.08 -2.16
N ARG A 598 17.87 -14.64 -3.30
CA ARG A 598 19.27 -14.23 -3.52
C ARG A 598 19.68 -13.16 -2.53
N LEU A 599 18.92 -12.07 -2.45
CA LEU A 599 19.21 -10.97 -1.53
C LEU A 599 19.13 -11.43 -0.06
N ALA A 600 18.13 -12.24 0.29
CA ALA A 600 18.00 -12.78 1.63
C ALA A 600 19.17 -13.71 2.01
N ALA A 601 19.59 -14.60 1.11
CA ALA A 601 20.70 -15.51 1.31
C ALA A 601 22.05 -14.76 1.39
N TRP A 602 22.23 -13.72 0.59
CA TRP A 602 23.40 -12.84 0.65
C TRP A 602 23.48 -12.09 1.98
N ILE A 603 22.38 -11.49 2.44
CA ILE A 603 22.29 -10.84 3.76
C ILE A 603 22.58 -11.86 4.88
N ALA A 604 22.04 -13.07 4.75
CA ALA A 604 22.26 -14.15 5.71
C ALA A 604 23.67 -14.76 5.67
N ARG A 605 24.49 -14.40 4.69
CA ARG A 605 25.82 -14.98 4.44
C ARG A 605 25.77 -16.52 4.29
N VAL A 606 24.76 -17.01 3.57
CA VAL A 606 24.64 -18.45 3.27
C VAL A 606 25.89 -18.90 2.48
N PRO A 607 26.56 -20.00 2.89
CA PRO A 607 27.80 -20.48 2.27
C PRO A 607 27.68 -20.74 0.78
N CYS A 608 26.63 -21.39 0.30
CA CYS A 608 26.39 -21.65 -1.13
C CYS A 608 25.09 -21.00 -1.60
N ARG A 609 25.16 -20.11 -2.59
CA ARG A 609 23.99 -19.39 -3.13
C ARG A 609 23.89 -19.68 -4.62
N VAL A 610 22.79 -20.31 -5.00
CA VAL A 610 22.58 -20.84 -6.35
C VAL A 610 21.26 -20.32 -6.91
N SER A 611 21.22 -20.03 -8.21
CA SER A 611 19.98 -19.70 -8.90
C SER A 611 19.83 -20.47 -10.21
N MET A 612 18.59 -20.82 -10.54
CA MET A 612 18.21 -21.53 -11.76
C MET A 612 16.82 -21.07 -12.20
N VAL A 613 16.57 -20.91 -13.50
CA VAL A 613 15.23 -20.57 -13.99
C VAL A 613 14.74 -21.65 -14.95
N PRO A 614 13.50 -22.14 -14.81
CA PRO A 614 12.91 -23.15 -15.71
C PRO A 614 12.72 -22.70 -17.17
N GLY A 615 12.91 -21.41 -17.48
CA GLY A 615 12.70 -20.86 -18.82
C GLY A 615 13.41 -19.52 -19.03
N PRO A 616 13.73 -19.16 -20.29
CA PRO A 616 14.58 -18.00 -20.61
C PRO A 616 13.88 -16.64 -20.60
N LEU A 617 12.56 -16.60 -20.38
CA LEU A 617 11.73 -15.41 -20.60
C LEU A 617 12.23 -14.16 -19.85
N HIS A 618 12.84 -14.31 -18.68
CA HIS A 618 13.39 -13.18 -17.92
C HIS A 618 14.65 -12.57 -18.56
N LEU A 619 15.42 -13.34 -19.33
CA LEU A 619 16.59 -12.84 -20.07
C LEU A 619 16.21 -12.22 -21.41
N GLU A 620 15.08 -12.61 -21.97
CA GLU A 620 14.56 -12.03 -23.21
C GLU A 620 13.89 -10.66 -23.01
N ALA A 621 13.41 -10.39 -21.79
CA ALA A 621 12.81 -9.11 -21.44
C ALA A 621 13.87 -8.12 -20.90
N PRO A 622 14.04 -6.92 -21.49
CA PRO A 622 15.14 -6.01 -21.15
C PRO A 622 15.25 -5.64 -19.66
N LEU A 623 14.12 -5.34 -19.01
CA LEU A 623 14.11 -4.90 -17.62
C LEU A 623 14.51 -6.04 -16.66
N THR A 624 13.98 -7.24 -16.88
CA THR A 624 14.26 -8.39 -16.02
C THR A 624 15.67 -8.93 -16.27
N ALA A 625 16.16 -8.87 -17.51
CA ALA A 625 17.54 -9.21 -17.85
C ALA A 625 18.52 -8.24 -17.17
N TRP A 626 18.24 -6.94 -17.22
CA TRP A 626 19.00 -5.93 -16.51
C TRP A 626 18.99 -6.17 -14.99
N ALA A 627 17.82 -6.43 -14.40
CA ALA A 627 17.70 -6.68 -12.96
C ALA A 627 18.43 -7.96 -12.51
N ASP A 628 18.38 -9.04 -13.29
CA ASP A 628 19.15 -10.24 -13.03
C ASP A 628 20.66 -9.94 -13.09
N ARG A 629 21.10 -9.26 -14.16
CA ARG A 629 22.50 -8.84 -14.34
C ARG A 629 23.03 -7.99 -13.19
N MET A 630 22.24 -7.05 -12.67
CA MET A 630 22.66 -6.18 -11.57
C MET A 630 22.75 -6.90 -10.22
N THR A 631 22.18 -8.11 -10.10
CA THR A 631 22.10 -8.82 -8.82
C THR A 631 22.82 -10.16 -8.81
N TRP A 632 23.12 -10.77 -9.95
CA TRP A 632 23.72 -12.12 -10.04
C TRP A 632 25.08 -12.28 -9.36
N TRP A 633 25.74 -11.19 -8.98
CA TRP A 633 27.04 -11.21 -8.29
C TRP A 633 26.88 -11.69 -6.85
N MET A 634 25.65 -11.65 -6.34
CA MET A 634 25.29 -12.21 -5.04
C MET A 634 25.28 -13.74 -5.08
N ASP A 635 25.10 -14.39 -6.23
CA ASP A 635 25.16 -15.84 -6.35
C ASP A 635 26.59 -16.34 -6.54
N HIS A 636 26.89 -17.50 -5.94
CA HIS A 636 28.12 -18.23 -6.24
C HIS A 636 28.00 -18.98 -7.56
N HIS A 637 26.82 -19.54 -7.85
CA HIS A 637 26.54 -20.30 -9.06
C HIS A 637 25.20 -19.90 -9.69
N VAL A 638 25.15 -19.83 -11.01
CA VAL A 638 23.94 -19.65 -11.82
C VAL A 638 23.86 -20.83 -12.78
N ILE A 639 22.74 -21.54 -12.74
CA ILE A 639 22.49 -22.73 -13.56
C ILE A 639 21.61 -22.34 -14.74
N ALA A 640 22.17 -22.47 -15.94
CA ALA A 640 21.44 -22.41 -17.19
C ALA A 640 20.77 -23.77 -17.47
N GLY A 641 19.47 -23.73 -17.78
CA GLY A 641 18.68 -24.94 -18.03
C GLY A 641 18.90 -25.58 -19.40
N CYS A 642 19.62 -24.93 -20.32
CA CYS A 642 19.93 -25.39 -21.68
C CYS A 642 21.10 -24.56 -22.26
N GLN A 643 21.65 -24.98 -23.40
CA GLN A 643 22.72 -24.26 -24.11
C GLN A 643 22.31 -22.83 -24.46
N TRP A 644 21.10 -22.63 -24.99
CA TRP A 644 20.63 -21.30 -25.39
C TRP A 644 20.64 -20.31 -24.22
N THR A 645 20.21 -20.76 -23.03
CA THR A 645 20.19 -19.94 -21.82
C THR A 645 21.61 -19.64 -21.34
N GLU A 646 22.52 -20.62 -21.45
CA GLU A 646 23.93 -20.46 -21.12
C GLU A 646 24.59 -19.39 -22.01
N ASP A 647 24.40 -19.49 -23.33
CA ASP A 647 24.93 -18.54 -24.31
C ASP A 647 24.42 -17.13 -24.05
N ARG A 648 23.16 -17.00 -23.63
CA ARG A 648 22.58 -15.70 -23.27
C ARG A 648 23.23 -15.11 -22.02
N TYR A 649 23.49 -15.92 -21.00
CA TYR A 649 24.23 -15.47 -19.82
C TYR A 649 25.67 -15.06 -20.17
N ARG A 650 26.35 -15.79 -21.07
CA ARG A 650 27.69 -15.45 -21.58
C ARG A 650 27.68 -14.14 -22.38
N ALA A 651 26.69 -13.93 -23.25
CA ALA A 651 26.52 -12.69 -24.00
C ALA A 651 26.26 -11.49 -23.07
N LEU A 652 25.60 -11.73 -21.93
CA LEU A 652 25.43 -10.73 -20.87
C LEU A 652 26.67 -10.61 -19.96
N GLY A 653 27.80 -11.24 -20.28
CA GLY A 653 29.07 -11.07 -19.57
C GLY A 653 29.27 -11.96 -18.34
N MET A 654 28.51 -13.05 -18.18
CA MET A 654 28.76 -14.04 -17.12
C MET A 654 29.81 -15.07 -17.57
N THR A 655 30.83 -15.28 -16.74
CA THR A 655 31.95 -16.19 -17.02
C THR A 655 32.05 -17.32 -16.00
N ALA A 656 32.84 -18.35 -16.33
CA ALA A 656 33.25 -19.37 -15.38
C ALA A 656 34.05 -18.76 -14.21
N PRO A 657 33.99 -19.32 -12.99
CA PRO A 657 33.31 -20.56 -12.62
C PRO A 657 31.83 -20.40 -12.21
N ARG A 658 31.23 -19.21 -12.32
CA ARG A 658 29.87 -18.93 -11.81
C ARG A 658 28.76 -19.55 -12.66
N LEU A 659 28.97 -19.71 -13.96
CA LEU A 659 27.96 -20.23 -14.87
C LEU A 659 28.13 -21.75 -15.06
N ALA A 660 27.06 -22.50 -14.78
CA ALA A 660 26.98 -23.94 -15.04
C ALA A 660 25.75 -24.25 -15.91
N ARG A 661 25.77 -25.38 -16.62
CA ARG A 661 24.63 -25.87 -17.39
C ARG A 661 24.16 -27.20 -16.80
N VAL A 662 22.87 -27.25 -16.44
CA VAL A 662 22.19 -28.48 -16.00
C VAL A 662 20.84 -28.54 -16.69
N PRO A 663 20.60 -29.50 -17.60
CA PRO A 663 19.31 -29.68 -18.25
C PRO A 663 18.19 -29.99 -17.26
N TYR A 664 17.00 -29.43 -17.47
CA TYR A 664 15.78 -29.92 -16.85
C TYR A 664 15.33 -31.22 -17.51
N GLY A 665 15.09 -32.25 -16.70
CA GLY A 665 14.56 -33.53 -17.15
C GLY A 665 13.13 -33.82 -16.68
N ALA A 666 12.57 -34.93 -17.15
CA ALA A 666 11.26 -35.45 -16.75
C ALA A 666 11.38 -36.77 -15.97
N ASP A 667 10.32 -37.13 -15.25
CA ASP A 667 10.24 -38.38 -14.49
C ASP A 667 10.01 -39.57 -15.43
N GLY A 668 11.07 -40.34 -15.71
CA GLY A 668 11.01 -41.49 -16.61
C GLY A 668 10.11 -42.63 -16.12
N ALA A 669 9.80 -42.72 -14.82
CA ALA A 669 8.88 -43.73 -14.30
C ALA A 669 7.41 -43.33 -14.50
N ARG A 670 7.13 -42.03 -14.55
CA ARG A 670 5.80 -41.47 -14.88
C ARG A 670 5.55 -41.48 -16.38
N PHE A 671 6.54 -41.09 -17.17
CA PHE A 671 6.46 -41.06 -18.64
C PHE A 671 7.02 -42.36 -19.23
N ASP A 672 6.32 -43.45 -18.94
CA ASP A 672 6.59 -44.78 -19.47
C ASP A 672 5.42 -45.25 -20.36
N PRO A 673 5.62 -45.42 -21.69
CA PRO A 673 4.56 -45.85 -22.59
C PRO A 673 3.97 -47.22 -22.25
N SER A 674 4.70 -48.09 -21.53
CA SER A 674 4.17 -49.39 -21.11
C SER A 674 3.10 -49.31 -20.02
N ARG A 675 3.00 -48.16 -19.34
CA ARG A 675 2.08 -47.92 -18.21
C ARG A 675 0.91 -47.00 -18.58
N ALA A 676 0.87 -46.51 -19.81
CA ALA A 676 -0.14 -45.57 -20.30
C ALA A 676 -1.17 -46.26 -21.20
N ASP A 677 -2.39 -45.71 -21.24
CA ASP A 677 -3.51 -46.23 -22.03
C ASP A 677 -4.12 -45.13 -22.91
N GLY A 678 -3.51 -44.91 -24.08
CA GLY A 678 -4.02 -43.94 -25.05
C GLY A 678 -5.35 -44.34 -25.69
N GLN A 679 -5.68 -45.64 -25.75
CA GLN A 679 -6.95 -46.12 -26.31
C GLN A 679 -8.15 -45.72 -25.45
N ARG A 680 -7.96 -45.60 -24.14
CA ARG A 680 -8.95 -45.00 -23.24
C ARG A 680 -9.28 -43.56 -23.61
N VAL A 681 -8.26 -42.76 -23.93
CA VAL A 681 -8.46 -41.34 -24.31
C VAL A 681 -9.16 -41.24 -25.66
N ARG A 682 -8.75 -42.04 -26.65
CA ARG A 682 -9.42 -42.09 -27.97
C ARG A 682 -10.90 -42.46 -27.84
N ARG A 683 -11.24 -43.51 -27.09
CA ARG A 683 -12.64 -43.90 -26.81
C ARG A 683 -13.43 -42.82 -26.08
N ALA A 684 -12.82 -42.15 -25.10
CA ALA A 684 -13.49 -41.08 -24.35
C ALA A 684 -13.78 -39.84 -25.20
N LEU A 685 -13.06 -39.64 -26.30
CA LEU A 685 -13.25 -38.55 -27.25
C LEU A 685 -14.01 -38.97 -28.51
N ASP A 686 -14.48 -40.22 -28.57
CA ASP A 686 -15.15 -40.81 -29.74
C ASP A 686 -14.30 -40.72 -31.03
N ILE A 687 -13.01 -41.06 -30.90
CA ILE A 687 -12.04 -41.04 -32.00
C ILE A 687 -11.64 -42.47 -32.34
N ASP A 688 -11.84 -42.87 -33.60
CA ASP A 688 -11.46 -44.19 -34.08
C ASP A 688 -9.93 -44.40 -34.07
N ALA A 689 -9.53 -45.67 -33.99
CA ALA A 689 -8.11 -46.04 -33.96
C ALA A 689 -7.34 -45.65 -35.24
N GLY A 690 -8.03 -45.55 -36.39
CA GLY A 690 -7.45 -45.17 -37.67
C GLY A 690 -7.44 -43.66 -37.95
N THR A 691 -8.12 -42.85 -37.12
CA THR A 691 -8.21 -41.40 -37.32
C THR A 691 -6.91 -40.71 -36.89
N PRO A 692 -6.26 -39.92 -37.76
CA PRO A 692 -5.07 -39.16 -37.38
C PRO A 692 -5.36 -38.20 -36.21
N LEU A 693 -4.62 -38.33 -35.12
CA LEU A 693 -4.77 -37.52 -33.91
C LEU A 693 -3.49 -36.73 -33.63
N VAL A 694 -3.56 -35.41 -33.80
CA VAL A 694 -2.43 -34.49 -33.57
C VAL A 694 -2.70 -33.68 -32.30
N GLY A 695 -1.71 -33.56 -31.40
CA GLY A 695 -1.97 -32.95 -30.09
C GLY A 695 -0.95 -31.92 -29.63
N LEU A 696 -1.44 -30.89 -28.95
CA LEU A 696 -0.66 -29.90 -28.20
C LEU A 696 -1.03 -30.01 -26.72
N VAL A 697 -0.04 -30.36 -25.88
CA VAL A 697 -0.20 -30.41 -24.42
C VAL A 697 0.48 -29.21 -23.79
N ALA A 698 -0.29 -28.17 -23.44
CA ALA A 698 0.26 -26.97 -22.84
C ALA A 698 -0.81 -26.17 -22.08
N TYR A 699 -0.41 -25.50 -21.00
CA TYR A 699 -1.26 -24.47 -20.40
C TYR A 699 -1.44 -23.27 -21.35
N PHE A 700 -2.65 -22.70 -21.33
CA PHE A 700 -2.98 -21.48 -22.07
C PHE A 700 -2.45 -20.25 -21.32
N TYR A 701 -1.22 -19.85 -21.64
CA TYR A 701 -0.65 -18.59 -21.18
C TYR A 701 -1.12 -17.45 -22.09
N PRO A 702 -1.83 -16.43 -21.55
CA PRO A 702 -2.46 -15.41 -22.37
C PRO A 702 -1.43 -14.48 -23.04
N PRO A 703 -1.78 -13.89 -24.20
CA PRO A 703 -0.98 -12.88 -24.87
C PRO A 703 -0.55 -11.72 -23.97
N ARG A 704 0.70 -11.27 -24.12
CA ARG A 704 1.22 -10.08 -23.42
C ARG A 704 1.39 -8.93 -24.40
N HIS A 705 0.88 -7.75 -24.04
CA HIS A 705 0.94 -6.54 -24.86
C HIS A 705 1.78 -5.42 -24.22
N ASP A 706 2.45 -5.71 -23.11
CA ASP A 706 3.24 -4.68 -22.41
C ASP A 706 4.60 -4.44 -23.10
N TRP A 707 5.18 -3.26 -22.82
CA TRP A 707 6.45 -2.84 -23.42
C TRP A 707 7.64 -3.69 -22.97
N GLN A 708 7.49 -4.47 -21.89
CA GLN A 708 8.53 -5.37 -21.37
C GLN A 708 8.43 -6.78 -21.94
N ALA A 709 7.28 -7.15 -22.52
CA ALA A 709 7.10 -8.42 -23.19
C ALA A 709 8.16 -8.55 -24.30
N PRO A 710 8.91 -9.67 -24.35
CA PRO A 710 9.85 -9.92 -25.43
C PRO A 710 9.17 -9.76 -26.79
N PRO A 711 9.86 -9.20 -27.80
CA PRO A 711 9.30 -9.03 -29.13
C PRO A 711 8.70 -10.32 -29.71
N ALA A 712 9.30 -11.47 -29.38
CA ALA A 712 8.87 -12.81 -29.79
C ALA A 712 7.49 -13.24 -29.25
N ILE A 713 6.95 -12.62 -28.20
CA ILE A 713 5.63 -13.00 -27.62
C ILE A 713 4.64 -11.84 -27.57
N ARG A 714 4.98 -10.67 -28.10
CA ARG A 714 4.11 -9.50 -28.04
C ARG A 714 2.84 -9.75 -28.86
N GLY A 715 1.70 -9.78 -28.17
CA GLY A 715 0.37 -9.98 -28.77
C GLY A 715 0.02 -11.42 -29.15
N ARG A 716 0.81 -12.41 -28.73
CA ARG A 716 0.50 -13.84 -28.95
C ARG A 716 0.69 -14.67 -27.69
N GLY A 717 0.00 -15.81 -27.59
CA GLY A 717 0.24 -16.79 -26.53
C GLY A 717 1.65 -17.39 -26.66
N VAL A 718 2.39 -17.47 -25.55
CA VAL A 718 3.79 -17.96 -25.58
C VAL A 718 3.93 -19.41 -26.06
N LYS A 719 2.86 -20.21 -25.92
CA LYS A 719 2.84 -21.62 -26.30
C LYS A 719 2.40 -21.88 -27.75
N GLY A 720 2.08 -20.83 -28.52
CA GLY A 720 1.79 -20.94 -29.96
C GLY A 720 0.47 -21.61 -30.35
N HIS A 721 -0.54 -21.57 -29.47
CA HIS A 721 -1.85 -22.17 -29.77
C HIS A 721 -2.50 -21.61 -31.04
N GLU A 722 -2.28 -20.33 -31.35
CA GLU A 722 -2.74 -19.70 -32.60
C GLU A 722 -2.11 -20.35 -33.83
N ASP A 723 -0.81 -20.64 -33.75
CA ASP A 723 -0.06 -21.25 -34.85
C ASP A 723 -0.48 -22.72 -35.00
N PHE A 724 -0.75 -23.43 -33.90
CA PHE A 724 -1.28 -24.80 -33.93
C PHE A 724 -2.67 -24.87 -34.58
N ILE A 725 -3.59 -23.97 -34.23
CA ILE A 725 -4.95 -23.92 -34.82
C ILE A 725 -4.87 -23.58 -36.31
N THR A 726 -4.00 -22.64 -36.69
CA THR A 726 -3.80 -22.27 -38.09
C THR A 726 -3.21 -23.44 -38.88
N ALA A 727 -2.23 -24.14 -38.32
CA ALA A 727 -1.65 -25.33 -38.92
C ALA A 727 -2.67 -26.46 -39.05
N ALA A 728 -3.53 -26.68 -38.04
CA ALA A 728 -4.59 -27.68 -38.08
C ALA A 728 -5.51 -27.48 -39.29
N ARG A 729 -5.91 -26.22 -39.56
CA ARG A 729 -6.71 -25.88 -40.75
C ARG A 729 -6.02 -26.30 -42.05
N LEU A 730 -4.72 -26.05 -42.19
CA LEU A 730 -3.94 -26.40 -43.38
C LEU A 730 -3.75 -27.92 -43.52
N VAL A 731 -3.65 -28.64 -42.40
CA VAL A 731 -3.54 -30.10 -42.41
C VAL A 731 -4.86 -30.76 -42.87
N LEU A 732 -6.01 -30.17 -42.49
CA LEU A 732 -7.33 -30.68 -42.90
C LEU A 732 -7.54 -30.65 -44.43
N ASP A 733 -6.82 -29.79 -45.17
CA ASP A 733 -6.85 -29.78 -46.64
C ASP A 733 -6.34 -31.11 -47.24
N ARG A 734 -5.45 -31.83 -46.54
CA ARG A 734 -4.89 -33.12 -46.97
C ARG A 734 -5.45 -34.31 -46.18
N TYR A 735 -5.78 -34.11 -44.91
CA TYR A 735 -6.35 -35.13 -44.02
C TYR A 735 -7.68 -34.64 -43.44
N PRO A 736 -8.80 -34.69 -44.19
CA PRO A 736 -10.08 -34.13 -43.75
C PRO A 736 -10.63 -34.79 -42.48
N ASP A 737 -10.32 -36.07 -42.26
CA ASP A 737 -10.75 -36.82 -41.09
C ASP A 737 -9.86 -36.59 -39.86
N ALA A 738 -8.75 -35.86 -39.98
CA ALA A 738 -7.85 -35.62 -38.85
C ALA A 738 -8.57 -34.91 -37.68
N ARG A 739 -8.13 -35.22 -36.47
CA ARG A 739 -8.58 -34.59 -35.23
C ARG A 739 -7.39 -34.00 -34.50
N PHE A 740 -7.64 -32.86 -33.85
CA PHE A 740 -6.62 -32.09 -33.15
C PHE A 740 -7.01 -31.96 -31.69
N VAL A 741 -6.13 -32.34 -30.77
CA VAL A 741 -6.39 -32.25 -29.33
C VAL A 741 -5.55 -31.14 -28.72
N VAL A 742 -6.19 -30.24 -27.98
CA VAL A 742 -5.52 -29.24 -27.17
C VAL A 742 -5.78 -29.53 -25.70
N ALA A 743 -4.76 -30.07 -25.02
CA ALA A 743 -4.82 -30.49 -23.63
C ALA A 743 -4.12 -29.47 -22.73
N GLY A 744 -4.90 -28.82 -21.87
CA GLY A 744 -4.41 -27.85 -20.91
C GLY A 744 -5.50 -26.93 -20.38
N GLY A 745 -5.30 -26.45 -19.15
CA GLY A 745 -6.13 -25.40 -18.58
C GLY A 745 -5.59 -24.01 -18.92
N GLY A 746 -6.42 -22.99 -18.66
CA GLY A 746 -5.99 -21.60 -18.61
C GLY A 746 -4.97 -21.36 -17.51
N TRP A 747 -3.87 -20.66 -17.81
CA TRP A 747 -2.99 -20.15 -16.75
C TRP A 747 -3.67 -19.00 -16.01
N GLY A 748 -4.41 -19.36 -14.96
CA GLY A 748 -5.33 -18.48 -14.25
C GLY A 748 -6.48 -17.99 -15.13
N GLN A 749 -7.30 -17.09 -14.59
CA GLN A 749 -8.52 -16.64 -15.27
C GLN A 749 -8.27 -15.93 -16.62
N ALA A 750 -7.12 -15.27 -16.77
CA ALA A 750 -6.76 -14.64 -18.04
C ALA A 750 -6.41 -15.67 -19.11
N GLY A 751 -5.78 -16.78 -18.72
CA GLY A 751 -5.55 -17.92 -19.60
C GLY A 751 -6.84 -18.61 -19.99
N GLU A 752 -7.80 -18.78 -19.07
CA GLU A 752 -9.10 -19.40 -19.39
C GLU A 752 -9.87 -18.55 -20.42
N ARG A 753 -9.95 -17.22 -20.23
CA ARG A 753 -10.57 -16.34 -21.22
C ARG A 753 -9.90 -16.41 -22.59
N TYR A 754 -8.58 -16.57 -22.61
CA TYR A 754 -7.84 -16.71 -23.85
C TYR A 754 -8.13 -18.06 -24.52
N ARG A 755 -8.20 -19.15 -23.76
CA ARG A 755 -8.67 -20.46 -24.24
C ARG A 755 -10.07 -20.36 -24.82
N ASP A 756 -11.03 -19.77 -24.08
CA ASP A 756 -12.41 -19.60 -24.54
C ASP A 756 -12.48 -18.78 -25.85
N ALA A 757 -11.66 -17.74 -25.98
CA ALA A 757 -11.59 -16.93 -27.19
C ALA A 757 -11.00 -17.69 -28.39
N LEU A 758 -10.08 -18.64 -28.16
CA LEU A 758 -9.60 -19.54 -29.21
C LEU A 758 -10.67 -20.55 -29.59
N MET A 759 -11.38 -21.13 -28.62
CA MET A 759 -12.49 -22.06 -28.86
C MET A 759 -13.62 -21.41 -29.67
N ALA A 760 -14.00 -20.17 -29.33
CA ALA A 760 -15.00 -19.42 -30.06
C ALA A 760 -14.58 -19.18 -31.52
N ARG A 761 -13.33 -18.75 -31.73
CA ARG A 761 -12.76 -18.58 -33.07
C ARG A 761 -12.77 -19.87 -33.88
N CYS A 762 -12.37 -21.00 -33.28
CA CYS A 762 -12.43 -22.30 -33.96
C CYS A 762 -13.86 -22.65 -34.39
N ARG A 763 -14.88 -22.32 -33.59
CA ARG A 763 -16.28 -22.55 -33.97
C ARG A 763 -16.73 -21.62 -35.09
N GLU A 764 -16.36 -20.34 -35.02
CA GLU A 764 -16.63 -19.35 -36.08
C GLU A 764 -15.97 -19.73 -37.41
N ASP A 765 -14.77 -20.30 -37.35
CA ASP A 765 -14.00 -20.78 -38.50
C ASP A 765 -14.43 -22.18 -38.99
N GLY A 766 -15.47 -22.78 -38.39
CA GLY A 766 -15.97 -24.12 -38.78
C GLY A 766 -15.07 -25.30 -38.36
N LEU A 767 -14.11 -25.08 -37.47
CA LEU A 767 -13.14 -26.07 -36.97
C LEU A 767 -13.56 -26.74 -35.65
N GLY A 768 -14.78 -26.47 -35.16
CA GLY A 768 -15.25 -26.90 -33.84
C GLY A 768 -15.27 -28.42 -33.64
N ASP A 769 -15.52 -29.18 -34.70
CA ASP A 769 -15.58 -30.65 -34.67
C ASP A 769 -14.20 -31.29 -34.90
N ALA A 770 -13.28 -30.57 -35.54
CA ALA A 770 -11.93 -31.02 -35.81
C ALA A 770 -10.96 -30.74 -34.64
N ILE A 771 -11.15 -29.65 -33.90
CA ILE A 771 -10.26 -29.21 -32.82
C ILE A 771 -10.93 -29.36 -31.44
N LEU A 772 -10.47 -30.35 -30.69
CA LEU A 772 -11.01 -30.77 -29.40
C LEU A 772 -10.22 -30.15 -28.24
N PHE A 773 -10.87 -29.24 -27.50
CA PHE A 773 -10.31 -28.62 -26.31
C PHE A 773 -10.68 -29.41 -25.05
N ILE A 774 -9.82 -30.35 -24.65
CA ILE A 774 -10.13 -31.33 -23.59
C ILE A 774 -9.84 -30.83 -22.15
N GLY A 775 -9.39 -29.58 -22.01
CA GLY A 775 -9.12 -28.95 -20.72
C GLY A 775 -7.89 -29.53 -20.02
N ARG A 776 -7.76 -29.28 -18.70
CA ARG A 776 -6.64 -29.78 -17.89
C ARG A 776 -6.78 -31.29 -17.67
N ARG A 777 -5.68 -32.04 -17.88
CA ARG A 777 -5.59 -33.49 -17.71
C ARG A 777 -4.49 -33.83 -16.71
N ASP A 778 -4.74 -34.81 -15.84
CA ASP A 778 -3.74 -35.32 -14.89
C ASP A 778 -3.05 -36.59 -15.44
N ASP A 779 -3.72 -37.28 -16.38
CA ASP A 779 -3.27 -38.46 -17.12
C ASP A 779 -2.54 -38.08 -18.44
N VAL A 780 -1.65 -37.09 -18.37
CA VAL A 780 -0.87 -36.63 -19.53
C VAL A 780 -0.15 -37.77 -20.28
N PRO A 781 0.42 -38.81 -19.63
CA PRO A 781 0.97 -39.97 -20.34
C PRO A 781 -0.04 -40.66 -21.27
N ASP A 782 -1.30 -40.84 -20.84
CA ASP A 782 -2.36 -41.46 -21.63
C ASP A 782 -2.74 -40.55 -22.81
N VAL A 783 -2.84 -39.23 -22.57
CA VAL A 783 -3.11 -38.24 -23.63
C VAL A 783 -2.01 -38.27 -24.68
N LEU A 784 -0.74 -38.24 -24.27
CA LEU A 784 0.39 -38.27 -25.20
C LEU A 784 0.40 -39.58 -26.00
N THR A 785 0.23 -40.72 -25.35
CA THR A 785 0.22 -42.04 -26.02
C THR A 785 -0.91 -42.19 -27.05
N ALA A 786 -2.02 -41.47 -26.85
CA ALA A 786 -3.12 -41.43 -27.81
C ALA A 786 -2.75 -40.73 -29.13
N LEU A 787 -1.80 -39.78 -29.11
CA LEU A 787 -1.44 -38.96 -30.27
C LEU A 787 -0.61 -39.76 -31.29
N ASP A 788 -0.85 -39.47 -32.57
CA ASP A 788 0.00 -39.89 -33.68
C ASP A 788 1.14 -38.88 -33.92
N VAL A 789 0.87 -37.59 -33.69
CA VAL A 789 1.89 -36.53 -33.71
C VAL A 789 1.69 -35.59 -32.52
N ALA A 790 2.73 -35.43 -31.71
CA ALA A 790 2.81 -34.43 -30.66
C ALA A 790 3.43 -33.14 -31.20
N VAL A 791 2.88 -31.99 -30.81
CA VAL A 791 3.32 -30.68 -31.28
C VAL A 791 3.73 -29.79 -30.10
N GLN A 792 4.89 -29.14 -30.22
CA GLN A 792 5.34 -28.09 -29.31
C GLN A 792 5.74 -26.83 -30.10
N CYS A 793 4.79 -25.92 -30.30
CA CYS A 793 4.97 -24.71 -31.12
C CYS A 793 5.25 -23.43 -30.31
N SER A 794 5.97 -23.55 -29.18
CA SER A 794 6.27 -22.40 -28.33
C SER A 794 7.06 -21.30 -29.06
N LEU A 795 6.85 -20.05 -28.66
CA LEU A 795 7.59 -18.89 -29.18
C LEU A 795 8.87 -18.59 -28.39
N THR A 796 8.95 -19.08 -27.16
CA THR A 796 10.14 -19.11 -26.29
C THR A 796 9.92 -20.20 -25.26
N GLU A 797 10.97 -20.95 -24.93
CA GLU A 797 10.88 -22.12 -24.06
C GLU A 797 12.25 -22.52 -23.52
N ASN A 798 12.29 -23.31 -22.44
CA ASN A 798 13.47 -24.15 -22.22
C ASN A 798 13.38 -25.38 -23.13
N TYR A 799 12.87 -26.50 -22.64
CA TYR A 799 12.60 -27.70 -23.45
C TYR A 799 11.11 -27.86 -23.81
N GLY A 800 10.19 -27.35 -22.99
CA GLY A 800 8.76 -27.50 -23.23
C GLY A 800 8.29 -28.93 -22.99
N GLY A 801 7.17 -29.33 -23.58
CA GLY A 801 6.64 -30.69 -23.48
C GLY A 801 7.34 -31.71 -24.38
N THR A 802 8.47 -31.35 -25.01
CA THR A 802 9.18 -32.25 -25.94
C THR A 802 9.78 -33.45 -25.22
N ILE A 803 10.25 -33.29 -23.99
CA ILE A 803 10.85 -34.38 -23.21
C ILE A 803 9.78 -35.43 -22.91
N GLU A 804 8.62 -35.02 -22.42
CA GLU A 804 7.49 -35.89 -22.11
C GLU A 804 6.97 -36.60 -23.36
N ALA A 805 6.78 -35.88 -24.48
CA ALA A 805 6.30 -36.47 -25.73
C ALA A 805 7.27 -37.54 -26.27
N LEU A 806 8.57 -37.25 -26.27
CA LEU A 806 9.59 -38.18 -26.72
C LEU A 806 9.76 -39.37 -25.76
N LEU A 807 9.65 -39.18 -24.44
CA LEU A 807 9.65 -40.29 -23.47
C LEU A 807 8.47 -41.26 -23.69
N MET A 808 7.32 -40.73 -24.08
CA MET A 808 6.13 -41.52 -24.47
C MET A 808 6.22 -42.08 -25.90
N GLU A 809 7.40 -42.03 -26.52
CA GLU A 809 7.66 -42.58 -27.86
C GLU A 809 6.70 -42.00 -28.90
N ARG A 810 6.41 -40.69 -28.84
CA ARG A 810 5.53 -40.01 -29.80
C ARG A 810 6.31 -39.20 -30.84
N PRO A 811 5.98 -39.33 -32.14
CA PRO A 811 6.54 -38.46 -33.17
C PRO A 811 6.28 -37.00 -32.80
N THR A 812 7.32 -36.17 -32.80
CA THR A 812 7.24 -34.81 -32.25
C THR A 812 7.67 -33.76 -33.28
N VAL A 813 6.82 -32.75 -33.47
CA VAL A 813 7.16 -31.51 -34.19
C VAL A 813 7.33 -30.38 -33.19
N ALA A 814 8.46 -29.67 -33.25
CA ALA A 814 8.73 -28.58 -32.32
C ALA A 814 9.27 -27.33 -33.03
N THR A 815 9.07 -26.16 -32.45
CA THR A 815 9.70 -24.93 -32.95
C THR A 815 11.18 -24.85 -32.55
N ARG A 816 12.00 -24.21 -33.38
CA ARG A 816 13.43 -24.00 -33.13
C ARG A 816 13.66 -22.80 -32.20
N VAL A 817 13.21 -22.90 -30.94
CA VAL A 817 13.45 -21.88 -29.91
C VAL A 817 13.99 -22.50 -28.63
N GLY A 818 14.81 -21.73 -27.90
CA GLY A 818 15.33 -22.15 -26.61
C GLY A 818 16.14 -23.45 -26.68
N GLY A 819 15.87 -24.35 -25.74
CA GLY A 819 16.50 -25.66 -25.62
C GLY A 819 15.86 -26.78 -26.46
N MET A 820 14.70 -26.55 -27.11
CA MET A 820 14.03 -27.58 -27.93
C MET A 820 14.92 -28.26 -28.99
N PRO A 821 15.88 -27.56 -29.64
CA PRO A 821 16.82 -28.20 -30.56
C PRO A 821 17.75 -29.24 -29.93
N GLU A 822 17.90 -29.26 -28.60
CA GLU A 822 18.68 -30.28 -27.90
C GLU A 822 17.87 -31.57 -27.68
N THR A 823 16.53 -31.47 -27.61
CA THR A 823 15.62 -32.62 -27.45
C THR A 823 15.08 -33.15 -28.77
N VAL A 824 14.71 -32.25 -29.69
CA VAL A 824 14.19 -32.57 -31.03
C VAL A 824 15.29 -32.24 -32.02
N ARG A 825 16.07 -33.26 -32.40
CA ARG A 825 17.07 -33.18 -33.45
C ARG A 825 16.38 -33.41 -34.78
N HIS A 826 16.32 -32.35 -35.59
CA HIS A 826 15.58 -32.33 -36.85
C HIS A 826 15.98 -33.52 -37.75
N GLY A 827 15.00 -34.37 -38.08
CA GLY A 827 15.18 -35.56 -38.93
C GLY A 827 15.66 -36.81 -38.19
N GLU A 828 16.09 -36.70 -36.93
CA GLU A 828 16.62 -37.80 -36.11
C GLU A 828 15.62 -38.19 -35.01
N THR A 829 15.20 -37.24 -34.17
CA THR A 829 14.28 -37.50 -33.06
C THR A 829 12.90 -36.84 -33.22
N GLY A 830 12.74 -36.06 -34.30
CA GLY A 830 11.50 -35.37 -34.65
C GLY A 830 11.80 -34.26 -35.68
N LEU A 831 10.84 -33.36 -35.91
CA LEU A 831 10.98 -32.27 -36.88
C LEU A 831 11.01 -30.90 -36.19
N LEU A 832 12.04 -30.11 -36.48
CA LEU A 832 12.10 -28.69 -36.09
C LEU A 832 11.60 -27.76 -37.18
N VAL A 833 10.77 -26.78 -36.80
CA VAL A 833 10.26 -25.72 -37.67
C VAL A 833 10.58 -24.32 -37.12
N PRO A 834 10.57 -23.25 -37.94
CA PRO A 834 10.66 -21.87 -37.43
C PRO A 834 9.47 -21.52 -36.49
N PRO A 835 9.66 -20.68 -35.46
CA PRO A 835 8.55 -20.15 -34.68
C PRO A 835 7.71 -19.17 -35.51
N ARG A 836 6.40 -19.06 -35.20
CA ARG A 836 5.42 -18.21 -35.91
C ARG A 836 5.17 -18.57 -37.37
N ASP A 837 5.43 -19.82 -37.74
CA ASP A 837 5.27 -20.32 -39.09
C ASP A 837 4.29 -21.51 -39.11
N PRO A 838 2.97 -21.23 -39.16
CA PRO A 838 1.96 -22.29 -39.17
C PRO A 838 1.98 -23.14 -40.45
N GLU A 839 2.50 -22.61 -41.56
CA GLU A 839 2.64 -23.36 -42.82
C GLU A 839 3.75 -24.40 -42.71
N ALA A 840 4.93 -24.02 -42.21
CA ALA A 840 6.00 -24.97 -41.92
C ALA A 840 5.58 -25.99 -40.87
N LEU A 841 4.81 -25.57 -39.85
CA LEU A 841 4.26 -26.46 -38.84
C LEU A 841 3.30 -27.49 -39.45
N ALA A 842 2.37 -27.07 -40.31
CA ALA A 842 1.45 -27.96 -41.02
C ALA A 842 2.18 -28.93 -41.94
N ALA A 843 3.17 -28.44 -42.71
CA ALA A 843 3.97 -29.28 -43.59
C ALA A 843 4.74 -30.36 -42.82
N ALA A 844 5.28 -30.03 -41.65
CA ALA A 844 5.96 -31.00 -40.79
C ALA A 844 5.01 -32.03 -40.17
N ILE A 845 3.79 -31.62 -39.79
CA ILE A 845 2.74 -32.55 -39.32
C ILE A 845 2.36 -33.52 -40.44
N VAL A 846 2.08 -32.99 -41.64
CA VAL A 846 1.77 -33.80 -42.83
C VAL A 846 2.90 -34.78 -43.15
N ALA A 847 4.16 -34.34 -43.10
CA ALA A 847 5.30 -35.21 -43.38
C ALA A 847 5.41 -36.41 -42.41
N LEU A 848 5.00 -36.25 -41.14
CA LEU A 848 4.97 -37.36 -40.18
C LEU A 848 3.74 -38.27 -40.36
N LEU A 849 2.61 -37.73 -40.81
CA LEU A 849 1.41 -38.51 -41.13
C LEU A 849 1.56 -39.31 -42.43
N ASP A 850 2.24 -38.73 -43.42
CA ASP A 850 2.52 -39.38 -44.72
C ASP A 850 3.48 -40.58 -44.59
N ASP A 851 4.37 -40.58 -43.59
CA ASP A 851 5.34 -41.66 -43.35
C ASP A 851 5.37 -42.09 -41.87
N PRO A 852 4.38 -42.90 -41.43
CA PRO A 852 4.28 -43.36 -40.05
C PRO A 852 5.48 -44.22 -39.61
N ALA A 853 6.12 -44.93 -40.54
CA ALA A 853 7.29 -45.76 -40.24
C ALA A 853 8.49 -44.90 -39.85
N ARG A 854 8.77 -43.85 -40.63
CA ARG A 854 9.80 -42.86 -40.31
C ARG A 854 9.46 -42.08 -39.05
N ALA A 855 8.20 -41.69 -38.88
CA ALA A 855 7.73 -41.01 -37.68
C ALA A 855 8.00 -41.86 -36.42
N ARG A 856 7.72 -43.16 -36.47
CA ARG A 856 7.98 -44.10 -35.37
C ARG A 856 9.48 -44.28 -35.11
N ALA A 857 10.31 -44.39 -36.15
CA ALA A 857 11.76 -44.47 -36.00
C ALA A 857 12.33 -43.24 -35.27
N MET A 858 11.86 -42.04 -35.63
CA MET A 858 12.24 -40.80 -34.93
C MET A 858 11.79 -40.80 -33.47
N ALA A 859 10.57 -41.28 -33.19
CA ALA A 859 10.03 -41.33 -31.84
C ALA A 859 10.83 -42.27 -30.92
N ILE A 860 11.25 -43.43 -31.42
CA ILE A 860 12.12 -44.38 -30.70
C ILE A 860 13.48 -43.74 -30.40
N ALA A 861 14.14 -43.17 -31.41
CA ALA A 861 15.42 -42.49 -31.24
C ALA A 861 15.33 -41.33 -30.23
N GLY A 862 14.21 -40.59 -30.27
CA GLY A 862 13.92 -39.54 -29.30
C GLY A 862 13.75 -40.05 -27.87
N ARG A 863 13.04 -41.16 -27.68
CA ARG A 863 12.90 -41.80 -26.36
C ARG A 863 14.25 -42.21 -25.79
N ASP A 864 15.11 -42.83 -26.60
CA ASP A 864 16.44 -43.25 -26.18
C ASP A 864 17.30 -42.05 -25.76
N LEU A 865 17.27 -40.96 -26.53
CA LEU A 865 17.97 -39.72 -26.17
C LEU A 865 17.45 -39.14 -24.83
N MET A 866 16.14 -39.13 -24.61
CA MET A 866 15.56 -38.59 -23.38
C MET A 866 15.96 -39.43 -22.16
N ARG A 867 15.94 -40.77 -22.27
CA ARG A 867 16.38 -41.67 -21.18
C ARG A 867 17.87 -41.51 -20.85
N GLN A 868 18.69 -41.19 -21.84
CA GLN A 868 20.14 -41.01 -21.63
C GLN A 868 20.49 -39.66 -20.99
N ARG A 869 19.77 -38.58 -21.31
CA ARG A 869 20.23 -37.20 -21.01
C ARG A 869 19.24 -36.28 -20.31
N PHE A 870 17.95 -36.60 -20.35
CA PHE A 870 16.88 -35.70 -19.90
C PHE A 870 15.98 -36.36 -18.85
N LEU A 871 16.53 -37.28 -18.06
CA LEU A 871 15.89 -37.78 -16.85
C LEU A 871 16.12 -36.81 -15.69
N LEU A 872 15.09 -36.68 -14.86
CA LEU A 872 15.08 -35.80 -13.70
C LEU A 872 16.07 -36.21 -12.60
N SER A 873 16.49 -37.48 -12.57
CA SER A 873 17.63 -37.93 -11.75
C SER A 873 18.92 -37.24 -12.17
N GLY A 874 19.22 -37.20 -13.47
CA GLY A 874 20.40 -36.50 -14.00
C GLY A 874 20.40 -35.00 -13.70
N THR A 875 19.23 -34.34 -13.70
CA THR A 875 19.11 -32.94 -13.24
C THR A 875 19.53 -32.80 -11.77
N ALA A 876 19.06 -33.70 -10.89
CA ALA A 876 19.37 -33.65 -9.47
C ALA A 876 20.86 -33.94 -9.21
N ASP A 877 21.44 -34.91 -9.92
CA ASP A 877 22.86 -35.28 -9.81
C ASP A 877 23.77 -34.11 -10.25
N GLY A 878 23.46 -33.47 -11.37
CA GLY A 878 24.20 -32.29 -11.83
C GLY A 878 24.12 -31.10 -10.87
N ILE A 879 22.97 -30.91 -10.21
CA ILE A 879 22.81 -29.91 -9.14
C ILE A 879 23.65 -30.29 -7.91
N ALA A 880 23.63 -31.56 -7.50
CA ALA A 880 24.40 -32.06 -6.35
C ALA A 880 25.90 -31.91 -6.59
N GLU A 881 26.39 -32.18 -7.80
CA GLU A 881 27.79 -32.01 -8.19
C GLU A 881 28.23 -30.54 -8.07
N ILE A 882 27.37 -29.58 -8.43
CA ILE A 882 27.65 -28.14 -8.26
C ILE A 882 27.81 -27.79 -6.78
N TYR A 883 26.94 -28.32 -5.91
CA TYR A 883 27.06 -28.12 -4.47
C TYR A 883 28.35 -28.74 -3.93
N ALA A 884 28.66 -29.99 -4.30
CA ALA A 884 29.85 -30.70 -3.86
C ALA A 884 31.13 -29.97 -4.28
N ARG A 885 31.23 -29.56 -5.56
CA ARG A 885 32.38 -28.79 -6.07
C ARG A 885 32.55 -27.45 -5.35
N HIS A 886 31.47 -26.78 -4.98
CA HIS A 886 31.54 -25.52 -4.24
C HIS A 886 32.21 -25.70 -2.88
N PHE A 887 31.85 -26.75 -2.14
CA PHE A 887 32.41 -27.03 -0.82
C PHE A 887 33.81 -27.67 -0.89
N ALA A 888 34.11 -28.43 -1.93
CA ALA A 888 35.45 -29.00 -2.16
C ALA A 888 36.50 -27.94 -2.54
N ALA A 889 36.08 -26.84 -3.18
CA ALA A 889 36.97 -25.73 -3.57
C ALA A 889 37.21 -24.69 -2.46
N ALA A 890 36.57 -24.83 -1.29
CA ALA A 890 36.80 -23.94 -0.15
C ALA A 890 38.07 -24.38 0.62
N PRO A 891 39.06 -23.50 0.86
CA PRO A 891 40.19 -23.86 1.70
C PRO A 891 39.70 -24.21 3.11
N PRO A 892 40.31 -25.19 3.80
CA PRO A 892 39.93 -25.51 5.18
C PRO A 892 40.03 -24.24 6.03
N ALA A 893 38.98 -23.97 6.81
CA ALA A 893 38.89 -22.78 7.65
C ALA A 893 40.13 -22.69 8.55
N ALA A 894 40.81 -21.54 8.51
CA ALA A 894 41.93 -21.24 9.38
C ALA A 894 41.57 -21.54 10.85
N GLY A 895 42.48 -22.24 11.53
CA GLY A 895 42.30 -22.78 12.86
C GLY A 895 41.84 -21.77 13.91
N THR A 896 41.14 -22.30 14.90
CA THR A 896 40.83 -21.68 16.19
C THR A 896 42.02 -20.91 16.77
N PRO A 897 41.82 -19.72 17.36
CA PRO A 897 42.88 -19.06 18.12
C PRO A 897 43.23 -19.92 19.32
N ASP A 898 44.51 -20.26 19.41
CA ASP A 898 45.17 -20.92 20.53
C ASP A 898 44.82 -20.21 21.85
N ASP A 899 44.04 -20.89 22.68
CA ASP A 899 43.69 -20.52 24.03
C ASP A 899 44.92 -20.71 24.91
N GLY A 900 45.65 -19.60 25.05
CA GLY A 900 46.87 -19.48 25.85
C GLY A 900 46.82 -20.26 27.17
N ARG A 901 47.49 -21.41 27.15
CA ARG A 901 48.00 -22.07 28.36
C ARG A 901 49.50 -21.85 28.42
N VAL A 902 49.88 -21.02 29.38
CA VAL A 902 51.25 -20.81 29.86
C VAL A 902 51.88 -22.19 30.15
N PRO A 903 53.09 -22.47 29.67
CA PRO A 903 53.77 -23.72 29.99
C PRO A 903 54.25 -23.67 31.45
N ALA A 904 53.87 -24.68 32.23
CA ALA A 904 54.39 -24.89 33.57
C ALA A 904 55.88 -25.26 33.48
N VAL A 905 56.72 -24.43 34.09
CA VAL A 905 58.14 -24.67 34.33
C VAL A 905 58.27 -25.76 35.40
N HIS A 906 58.89 -26.88 35.06
CA HIS A 906 59.46 -27.80 36.04
C HIS A 906 61.00 -27.73 35.95
N PRO A 907 61.71 -27.47 37.08
CA PRO A 907 63.16 -27.47 37.12
C PRO A 907 63.73 -28.84 37.50
N GLY A 908 64.86 -29.22 36.87
CA GLY A 908 65.78 -30.29 37.30
C GLY A 908 65.29 -31.72 37.01
N THR A 909 66.11 -32.70 36.65
CA THR A 909 67.55 -32.90 36.81
C THR A 909 68.02 -34.03 35.89
N GLU A 910 69.23 -33.88 35.35
CA GLU A 910 70.31 -34.88 35.22
C GLU A 910 70.02 -36.24 34.55
N SER A 911 70.52 -36.42 33.31
CA SER A 911 71.74 -37.19 32.98
C SER A 911 71.92 -37.28 31.47
#